data_AF-A0A935YE55-F1
#
_entry.id   AF-A0A935YE55-F1
#
_cell.length_a   1.000
_cell.length_b   1.000
_cell.length_c   1.000
_cell.angle_alpha   90.00
_cell.angle_beta   90.00
_cell.angle_gamma   90.00
#
_symmetry.space_group_name_H-M   'P 1'
#
loop_
_entity.id
_entity.type
_entity.pdbx_description
1 polymer ?
#
loop_
_entity_poly.entity_id
_entity_poly.type
_entity_poly.pdbx_seq_one_letter_code
_entity_poly.pdbx_strand_id
1 'polypeptide(L)'
;MPARRQFLALCVVVGASLCLPPAAPAAPAAPAPEVQRSAQPAMYFSEVPGKTAGDTIDLMGPKGQYPYRGDFENAWARPGSAGLLPHGWYSVDETAPPSRWHVDTYGVVPPLVGAAFWCGDIAFASCGAGDPHGGYGSNWREVLEFRKTVGAAATVRVQGHLVYDCEPGYDFITLQRRTAAHPDFEPTAGGQGLSWDGIGVRTVDYTFTYVTSELFHGTDVAVAFVFDSDEAWSDADCLWPTNGAARVDNLTVTVTTTGANAGVYTENCDAFGPDWVDMPNQGVGDFARVWTLLGDADDCASNYSNVVAFIDDGLVVPGTGGTVGAPGNDYGPPGGYIVNNTGGLLGPSYHIENAIYSPIMTWPDTTMDGMSLAFDVYRHELLIANDTPGIFYTWAVRTEWGDTTIYIPENPGPWAHRASVYYGGPGYLRSVNIVDDLVDPEATQCQIRLGVVELGWQFGYGDGTNGTPAPYFDNVRVKIYPIGGPAIAVTEYRLANDGFPAIGDLDLVDLGRNSIRFDMAANISPRTHLRNDPGDSIWIDVKPRNGATLDMPVMHWTFARRNPLFDPYRSLPANPVVGRTTRTAAGATVLNRYNFDLPDTGLIFPGDVLHYYFAATDHVAGDSRTSYVPVDRSGFGNPEPQVYPGAFSVSGLPSISDAQGTQPRVLFWNDAGFSGGEDEWYGALRQLCLEPGVDVDVFDTHAPTSGVGNGLGGRATLGQIGGYTDLLYTSGDLGTWTLSNGDFLGDPGNDLGLLEAWFALGGRDMFLSGDDLASSLHASGPAARAFLENRLGVTFVDPDVRDNIAGQTAPLVVTTASNSVFTTVSDWLAYGGCAGINDFDNVVPLGGATRLAQFTAPGGVETPYPYAAAILNASGSGRVVSMNHDLMYVLQPAAKSPSPLNRRTVLLLDVLNHFGVPNCQGTGASDVPAAAGAFAVSAHPNPFNPRISVDWTLPRPGHLAVKVFDVRGALVRTLHDSVVVVGSGRLAWDGVDDGGRAVPSGLYFVETRAADLVAVRKVTLLR
;
A
#
# COMPACT_ATOMS: atom_id res chain seq x y z
N MET A 1 59.64 19.49 14.01
CA MET A 1 60.71 19.00 14.91
C MET A 1 60.06 18.17 16.03
N PRO A 2 60.70 17.09 16.51
CA PRO A 2 60.02 15.80 16.67
C PRO A 2 60.00 15.23 18.11
N ALA A 3 59.47 13.99 18.20
CA ALA A 3 59.66 12.93 19.21
C ALA A 3 58.59 12.84 20.33
N ARG A 4 57.71 11.81 20.37
CA ARG A 4 57.83 10.34 20.59
C ARG A 4 57.98 9.90 22.07
N ARG A 5 56.96 9.14 22.52
CA ARG A 5 56.96 7.87 23.32
C ARG A 5 57.50 7.95 24.77
N GLN A 6 57.06 7.21 25.79
CA GLN A 6 56.12 6.08 26.02
C GLN A 6 56.11 5.73 27.55
N PHE A 7 55.23 4.78 27.95
CA PHE A 7 55.27 3.82 29.09
C PHE A 7 54.61 4.24 30.44
N LEU A 8 53.44 3.65 30.81
CA LEU A 8 53.16 2.45 31.68
C LEU A 8 53.32 2.73 33.19
N ALA A 9 52.62 2.16 34.19
CA ALA A 9 51.42 1.33 34.39
C ALA A 9 51.20 1.16 35.93
N LEU A 10 50.02 0.65 36.31
CA LEU A 10 49.73 -0.29 37.43
C LEU A 10 49.09 0.18 38.76
N CYS A 11 48.16 -0.69 39.21
CA CYS A 11 47.08 -0.72 40.20
C CYS A 11 47.40 -0.62 41.73
N VAL A 12 46.39 -0.30 42.58
CA VAL A 12 45.63 -1.20 43.50
C VAL A 12 44.87 -0.43 44.64
N VAL A 13 43.54 -0.66 44.71
CA VAL A 13 42.50 -0.78 45.78
C VAL A 13 42.80 -0.45 47.27
N VAL A 14 41.88 0.28 47.97
CA VAL A 14 41.17 -0.03 49.27
C VAL A 14 39.95 0.94 49.45
N GLY A 15 38.83 0.48 50.03
CA GLY A 15 37.49 1.11 49.97
C GLY A 15 36.89 1.85 51.19
N ALA A 16 35.68 2.38 50.90
CA ALA A 16 34.46 2.69 51.68
C ALA A 16 34.41 3.72 52.85
N SER A 17 33.64 4.81 52.65
CA SER A 17 32.41 5.13 53.43
C SER A 17 31.66 6.39 52.92
N LEU A 18 30.39 6.17 52.54
CA LEU A 18 29.15 6.98 52.61
C LEU A 18 29.20 8.52 52.73
N CYS A 19 28.81 9.20 51.65
CA CYS A 19 27.98 10.42 51.67
C CYS A 19 27.06 10.41 50.43
N LEU A 20 25.73 10.41 50.62
CA LEU A 20 24.77 10.68 49.54
C LEU A 20 24.78 12.18 49.20
N PRO A 21 24.86 12.58 47.91
CA PRO A 21 24.60 13.95 47.50
C PRO A 21 23.08 14.22 47.37
N PRO A 22 22.65 15.49 47.46
CA PRO A 22 21.23 15.86 47.44
C PRO A 22 20.57 15.54 46.09
N ALA A 23 19.27 15.25 46.12
CA ALA A 23 18.45 14.96 44.95
C ALA A 23 18.57 16.08 43.90
N ALA A 24 18.90 15.69 42.67
CA ALA A 24 18.85 16.57 41.52
C ALA A 24 17.38 17.01 41.27
N PRO A 25 17.14 18.25 40.85
CA PRO A 25 15.79 18.67 40.47
C PRO A 25 15.27 17.79 39.34
N ALA A 26 13.97 17.47 39.39
CA ALA A 26 13.28 16.74 38.33
C ALA A 26 13.55 17.41 36.98
N ALA A 27 14.06 16.65 36.02
CA ALA A 27 14.21 17.12 34.65
C ALA A 27 12.81 17.38 34.04
N PRO A 28 12.65 18.41 33.20
CA PRO A 28 11.39 18.64 32.49
C PRO A 28 11.04 17.42 31.62
N ALA A 29 9.73 17.16 31.50
CA ALA A 29 9.20 16.12 30.61
C ALA A 29 9.76 16.29 29.18
N ALA A 30 10.09 15.17 28.52
CA ALA A 30 10.50 15.18 27.12
C ALA A 30 9.37 15.79 26.27
N PRO A 31 9.68 16.60 25.25
CA PRO A 31 8.66 17.17 24.37
C PRO A 31 7.89 16.07 23.63
N ALA A 32 6.60 16.28 23.46
CA ALA A 32 5.73 15.44 22.62
C ALA A 32 6.24 15.43 21.17
N PRO A 33 5.94 14.38 20.38
CA PRO A 33 6.24 14.37 18.94
C PRO A 33 5.65 15.63 18.28
N GLU A 34 6.49 16.40 17.59
CA GLU A 34 6.14 17.69 16.98
C GLU A 34 6.14 17.55 15.45
N VAL A 35 5.08 18.04 14.81
CA VAL A 35 4.88 17.92 13.36
C VAL A 35 5.64 19.01 12.59
N GLN A 36 6.40 18.65 11.55
CA GLN A 36 7.15 19.58 10.68
C GLN A 36 6.56 19.66 9.25
N ARG A 37 6.96 20.65 8.43
CA ARG A 37 6.24 21.12 7.21
C ARG A 37 6.90 20.69 5.88
N SER A 38 6.29 19.81 5.07
CA SER A 38 6.80 19.51 3.71
C SER A 38 6.14 20.35 2.61
N ALA A 39 6.93 20.60 1.57
CA ALA A 39 6.50 21.29 0.36
C ALA A 39 5.89 20.36 -0.70
N GLN A 40 5.92 19.02 -0.56
CA GLN A 40 5.47 18.10 -1.64
C GLN A 40 4.81 16.80 -1.11
N PRO A 41 3.63 16.41 -1.66
CA PRO A 41 3.19 15.02 -1.62
C PRO A 41 4.12 14.21 -2.52
N ALA A 42 4.61 13.10 -2.01
CA ALA A 42 5.41 12.20 -2.80
C ALA A 42 4.77 10.83 -2.68
N MET A 43 4.31 10.32 -3.82
CA MET A 43 3.92 8.92 -3.96
C MET A 43 5.22 8.12 -3.92
N TYR A 44 5.58 7.61 -2.73
CA TYR A 44 6.82 6.88 -2.49
C TYR A 44 6.51 5.39 -2.40
N PHE A 45 6.26 4.74 -3.53
CA PHE A 45 6.36 3.27 -3.61
C PHE A 45 7.81 2.80 -3.75
N SER A 46 8.77 3.71 -3.90
CA SER A 46 10.19 3.37 -3.85
C SER A 46 11.00 4.52 -3.27
N GLU A 47 11.59 4.33 -2.09
CA GLU A 47 12.90 4.91 -1.76
C GLU A 47 13.46 4.29 -0.46
N VAL A 48 14.64 3.69 -0.62
CA VAL A 48 15.61 3.55 0.48
C VAL A 48 15.95 4.97 0.98
N PRO A 49 16.07 5.23 2.31
CA PRO A 49 16.21 6.59 2.84
C PRO A 49 17.45 7.31 2.32
N GLY A 50 17.29 8.14 1.28
CA GLY A 50 18.25 9.15 0.89
C GLY A 50 18.18 10.32 1.87
N LYS A 51 19.28 10.60 2.56
CA LYS A 51 19.43 11.77 3.44
C LYS A 51 19.25 13.07 2.66
N THR A 52 18.01 13.55 2.55
CA THR A 52 17.67 14.94 2.29
C THR A 52 16.54 15.34 3.23
N ALA A 53 16.71 16.49 3.91
CA ALA A 53 15.86 16.95 4.98
C ALA A 53 14.44 17.31 4.50
N GLY A 54 13.40 16.81 5.18
CA GLY A 54 12.03 17.30 5.02
C GLY A 54 10.93 16.37 5.56
N ASP A 55 10.54 16.59 6.82
CA ASP A 55 9.15 16.52 7.35
C ASP A 55 8.42 15.17 7.45
N THR A 56 9.14 14.12 7.83
CA THR A 56 8.55 12.90 8.38
C THR A 56 8.58 12.99 9.91
N ILE A 57 7.47 12.73 10.59
CA ILE A 57 7.49 12.50 12.04
C ILE A 57 7.65 11.00 12.28
N ASP A 58 8.79 10.62 12.82
CA ASP A 58 8.99 9.29 13.35
C ASP A 58 8.32 9.22 14.73
N LEU A 59 7.22 8.48 14.83
CA LEU A 59 6.57 8.20 16.11
C LEU A 59 7.30 7.08 16.86
N MET A 60 7.99 6.20 16.12
CA MET A 60 8.84 5.13 16.64
C MET A 60 10.13 4.98 15.79
N GLY A 61 11.31 5.24 16.41
CA GLY A 61 12.67 5.15 15.82
C GLY A 61 13.69 6.15 16.43
N PRO A 62 14.98 5.79 16.59
CA PRO A 62 15.63 5.62 17.89
C PRO A 62 15.85 6.91 18.72
N LYS A 63 15.74 6.81 20.06
CA LYS A 63 16.79 7.32 20.96
C LYS A 63 16.71 6.90 22.44
N GLY A 64 17.86 6.42 22.94
CA GLY A 64 18.38 6.74 24.28
C GLY A 64 17.84 5.93 25.46
N GLN A 65 18.75 5.55 26.36
CA GLN A 65 18.53 4.73 27.55
C GLN A 65 17.48 5.33 28.53
N TYR A 66 16.22 4.90 28.45
CA TYR A 66 15.29 5.07 29.57
C TYR A 66 14.37 3.85 29.72
N PRO A 67 14.50 3.05 30.80
CA PRO A 67 13.59 1.96 31.09
C PRO A 67 12.35 2.51 31.81
N TYR A 68 11.22 2.64 31.11
CA TYR A 68 9.92 2.85 31.75
C TYR A 68 9.03 1.60 31.61
N ARG A 69 8.35 1.25 32.70
CA ARG A 69 7.36 0.17 32.80
C ARG A 69 6.00 0.85 32.99
N GLY A 70 5.11 0.72 32.00
CA GLY A 70 3.67 0.95 32.18
C GLY A 70 3.04 -0.32 32.76
N ASP A 71 2.01 -0.17 33.60
CA ASP A 71 1.38 -1.27 34.34
C ASP A 71 0.28 -1.95 33.51
N PHE A 72 0.18 -3.28 33.71
CA PHE A 72 -0.46 -4.27 32.84
C PHE A 72 -1.86 -4.71 33.26
N GLU A 73 -2.41 -4.28 34.39
CA GLU A 73 -3.62 -4.92 34.93
C GLU A 73 -4.34 -3.94 35.88
N ASN A 74 -5.12 -3.01 35.35
CA ASN A 74 -6.11 -2.30 36.15
C ASN A 74 -7.49 -2.83 35.80
N ALA A 75 -7.83 -4.00 36.35
CA ALA A 75 -9.20 -4.47 36.39
C ALA A 75 -10.10 -3.38 37.01
N TRP A 76 -10.75 -2.55 36.18
CA TRP A 76 -11.74 -1.50 36.51
C TRP A 76 -11.27 -0.03 36.48
N ALA A 77 -10.17 0.33 35.81
CA ALA A 77 -9.86 1.74 35.60
C ALA A 77 -10.74 2.36 34.49
N ARG A 78 -11.55 3.35 34.87
CA ARG A 78 -12.32 4.19 33.93
C ARG A 78 -11.41 4.81 32.86
N PRO A 79 -11.92 5.09 31.65
CA PRO A 79 -11.26 5.98 30.69
C PRO A 79 -10.86 7.28 31.39
N GLY A 80 -9.57 7.59 31.41
CA GLY A 80 -9.03 8.78 32.08
C GLY A 80 -8.34 8.55 33.43
N SER A 81 -8.25 7.31 33.93
CA SER A 81 -7.50 7.03 35.16
C SER A 81 -6.59 5.79 35.09
N ALA A 82 -5.61 5.74 34.17
CA ALA A 82 -4.29 5.09 34.37
C ALA A 82 -3.42 5.09 33.10
N GLY A 83 -2.12 5.37 33.26
CA GLY A 83 -1.05 4.79 32.44
C GLY A 83 -0.82 5.35 31.03
N LEU A 84 -0.34 6.58 30.88
CA LEU A 84 0.32 6.98 29.64
C LEU A 84 1.53 6.05 29.39
N LEU A 85 1.56 5.38 28.24
CA LEU A 85 2.77 4.73 27.74
C LEU A 85 3.82 5.80 27.36
N PRO A 86 5.10 5.43 27.18
CA PRO A 86 6.13 6.38 26.77
C PRO A 86 5.69 7.23 25.56
N HIS A 87 6.08 8.50 25.55
CA HIS A 87 5.74 9.47 24.50
C HIS A 87 4.24 9.82 24.35
N GLY A 88 3.37 9.42 25.28
CA GLY A 88 1.96 9.81 25.31
C GLY A 88 1.01 8.89 24.55
N TRP A 89 1.44 7.65 24.28
CA TRP A 89 0.59 6.60 23.71
C TRP A 89 -0.37 6.01 24.76
N TYR A 90 -1.47 5.43 24.29
CA TYR A 90 -2.51 4.81 25.11
C TYR A 90 -2.74 3.38 24.65
N SER A 91 -2.71 2.40 25.54
CA SER A 91 -3.18 1.05 25.24
C SER A 91 -4.68 0.94 25.52
N VAL A 92 -5.37 0.09 24.76
CA VAL A 92 -6.81 -0.13 24.85
C VAL A 92 -7.10 -1.61 24.60
N ASP A 93 -7.77 -2.24 25.57
CA ASP A 93 -8.49 -3.50 25.37
C ASP A 93 -9.88 -3.18 24.82
N GLU A 94 -10.06 -3.41 23.53
CA GLU A 94 -11.30 -3.07 22.83
C GLU A 94 -12.41 -4.10 23.06
N THR A 95 -12.09 -5.22 23.72
CA THR A 95 -13.11 -6.15 24.22
C THR A 95 -13.81 -5.65 25.50
N ALA A 96 -13.24 -4.64 26.16
CA ALA A 96 -13.80 -3.96 27.33
C ALA A 96 -14.06 -2.47 27.09
N PRO A 97 -14.95 -2.09 26.15
CA PRO A 97 -15.35 -0.70 26.03
C PRO A 97 -15.90 -0.17 27.35
N PRO A 98 -15.71 1.14 27.64
CA PRO A 98 -16.34 1.75 28.79
C PRO A 98 -17.85 1.63 28.71
N SER A 99 -18.50 1.48 29.86
CA SER A 99 -19.96 1.35 29.88
C SER A 99 -20.62 2.59 29.28
N ARG A 100 -21.67 2.34 28.53
CA ARG A 100 -22.57 3.34 27.94
C ARG A 100 -23.77 3.63 28.82
N TRP A 101 -23.74 3.21 30.08
CA TRP A 101 -24.66 3.66 31.12
C TRP A 101 -24.15 4.94 31.79
N HIS A 102 -25.00 5.96 31.84
CA HIS A 102 -24.72 7.21 32.55
C HIS A 102 -25.96 7.71 33.26
N VAL A 103 -25.80 8.70 34.13
CA VAL A 103 -26.90 9.38 34.80
C VAL A 103 -27.09 10.72 34.11
N ASP A 104 -28.22 10.88 33.39
CA ASP A 104 -28.49 12.09 32.61
C ASP A 104 -30.00 12.42 32.56
N THR A 105 -30.31 13.64 32.14
CA THR A 105 -31.65 14.14 31.81
C THR A 105 -31.99 14.02 30.31
N TYR A 106 -31.06 13.53 29.49
CA TYR A 106 -31.16 13.44 28.03
C TYR A 106 -32.32 12.54 27.60
N GLY A 107 -33.20 13.06 26.74
CA GLY A 107 -34.36 12.37 26.16
C GLY A 107 -35.33 11.76 27.19
N VAL A 108 -35.35 12.27 28.43
CA VAL A 108 -36.27 11.82 29.48
C VAL A 108 -37.73 12.15 29.10
N VAL A 109 -38.56 11.11 29.05
CA VAL A 109 -39.99 11.20 28.74
C VAL A 109 -40.84 10.59 29.86
N PRO A 110 -42.11 11.05 30.04
CA PRO A 110 -42.99 10.51 31.07
C PRO A 110 -43.12 8.98 30.99
N PRO A 111 -43.14 8.26 32.13
CA PRO A 111 -43.31 8.72 33.51
C PRO A 111 -42.03 9.14 34.24
N LEU A 112 -40.87 9.09 33.57
CA LEU A 112 -39.60 9.50 34.17
C LEU A 112 -39.56 11.02 34.36
N VAL A 113 -39.00 11.49 35.47
CA VAL A 113 -38.91 12.92 35.80
C VAL A 113 -37.57 13.20 36.47
N GLY A 114 -36.75 14.04 35.86
CA GLY A 114 -35.42 14.36 36.38
C GLY A 114 -34.33 13.54 35.67
N ALA A 115 -33.28 13.17 36.39
CA ALA A 115 -32.23 12.32 35.86
C ALA A 115 -32.66 10.83 35.89
N ALA A 116 -32.16 10.06 34.94
CA ALA A 116 -32.38 8.61 34.85
C ALA A 116 -31.05 7.93 34.53
N PHE A 117 -30.93 6.63 34.84
CA PHE A 117 -29.89 5.82 34.21
C PHE A 117 -30.22 5.72 32.73
N TRP A 118 -29.36 6.26 31.87
CA TRP A 118 -29.51 6.28 30.42
C TRP A 118 -28.42 5.42 29.79
N CYS A 119 -28.82 4.48 28.93
CA CYS A 119 -27.95 3.68 28.09
C CYS A 119 -27.91 4.31 26.70
N GLY A 120 -26.77 4.86 26.29
CA GLY A 120 -26.61 5.58 25.04
C GLY A 120 -25.24 6.22 24.91
N ASP A 121 -25.00 6.95 23.82
CA ASP A 121 -23.81 7.77 23.64
C ASP A 121 -24.24 9.08 22.96
N ILE A 122 -23.98 10.21 23.63
CA ILE A 122 -24.30 11.54 23.12
C ILE A 122 -23.43 11.93 21.92
N ALA A 123 -22.35 11.18 21.69
CA ALA A 123 -21.42 11.39 20.60
C ALA A 123 -22.01 11.18 19.21
N PHE A 124 -23.06 10.36 19.08
CA PHE A 124 -23.65 10.10 17.78
C PHE A 124 -24.19 11.38 17.15
N ALA A 125 -23.73 11.66 15.93
CA ALA A 125 -24.18 12.81 15.17
C ALA A 125 -25.63 12.61 14.74
N SER A 126 -26.39 13.70 14.66
CA SER A 126 -27.74 13.69 14.12
C SER A 126 -27.77 13.08 12.71
N CYS A 127 -28.61 12.07 12.51
CA CYS A 127 -28.81 11.39 11.22
C CYS A 127 -29.73 12.17 10.26
N GLY A 128 -30.27 13.33 10.69
CA GLY A 128 -31.06 14.21 9.84
C GLY A 128 -31.99 15.15 10.58
N ALA A 129 -32.77 15.91 9.82
CA ALA A 129 -33.72 16.86 10.37
C ALA A 129 -34.84 16.15 11.17
N GLY A 130 -34.77 16.22 12.49
CA GLY A 130 -35.74 15.62 13.42
C GLY A 130 -35.13 14.62 14.41
N ASP A 131 -33.87 14.25 14.20
CA ASP A 131 -33.10 13.37 15.08
C ASP A 131 -32.09 14.20 15.88
N PRO A 132 -32.21 14.30 17.22
CA PRO A 132 -31.24 15.02 18.05
C PRO A 132 -29.92 14.25 18.16
N HIS A 133 -28.84 14.92 18.58
CA HIS A 133 -27.54 14.26 18.80
C HIS A 133 -27.62 13.22 19.91
N GLY A 134 -27.13 12.01 19.65
CA GLY A 134 -26.96 10.95 20.62
C GLY A 134 -27.92 9.78 20.43
N GLY A 135 -27.45 8.57 20.73
CA GLY A 135 -28.10 7.34 20.28
C GLY A 135 -27.51 6.08 20.93
N TYR A 136 -27.75 4.90 20.35
CA TYR A 136 -26.98 3.69 20.67
C TYR A 136 -26.27 3.14 19.42
N GLY A 137 -25.22 2.36 19.62
CA GLY A 137 -24.43 1.77 18.54
C GLY A 137 -24.66 0.28 18.38
N SER A 138 -24.12 -0.28 17.30
CA SER A 138 -24.17 -1.72 17.00
C SER A 138 -23.19 -2.54 17.85
N ASN A 139 -23.51 -3.83 18.07
CA ASN A 139 -22.78 -4.79 18.90
C ASN A 139 -22.55 -4.35 20.36
N TRP A 140 -23.50 -3.62 20.94
CA TRP A 140 -23.42 -3.22 22.34
C TRP A 140 -23.92 -4.33 23.25
N ARG A 141 -23.20 -4.53 24.36
CA ARG A 141 -23.67 -5.31 25.51
C ARG A 141 -23.44 -4.50 26.78
N GLU A 142 -24.50 -3.90 27.31
CA GLU A 142 -24.40 -2.91 28.39
C GLU A 142 -25.15 -3.37 29.62
N VAL A 143 -24.44 -3.46 30.75
CA VAL A 143 -24.98 -4.05 31.99
C VAL A 143 -25.03 -3.03 33.11
N LEU A 144 -26.23 -2.82 33.66
CA LEU A 144 -26.46 -2.05 34.89
C LEU A 144 -26.85 -3.03 36.00
N GLU A 145 -25.94 -3.33 36.92
CA GLU A 145 -26.09 -4.40 37.92
C GLU A 145 -26.37 -3.87 39.33
N PHE A 146 -27.36 -4.47 40.00
CA PHE A 146 -27.52 -4.41 41.45
C PHE A 146 -26.98 -5.68 42.10
N ARG A 147 -26.07 -5.54 43.08
CA ARG A 147 -25.48 -6.69 43.80
C ARG A 147 -25.48 -6.52 45.32
N LYS A 148 -25.81 -7.59 46.04
CA LYS A 148 -25.65 -7.69 47.50
C LYS A 148 -25.17 -9.07 47.94
N THR A 149 -24.21 -9.08 48.86
CA THR A 149 -23.81 -10.30 49.57
C THR A 149 -24.85 -10.66 50.63
N VAL A 150 -25.47 -11.83 50.50
CA VAL A 150 -26.52 -12.31 51.42
C VAL A 150 -26.06 -13.52 52.23
N GLY A 151 -25.26 -14.42 51.64
CA GLY A 151 -24.73 -15.63 52.29
C GLY A 151 -25.77 -16.71 52.63
N ALA A 152 -27.04 -16.51 52.27
CA ALA A 152 -28.14 -17.44 52.48
C ALA A 152 -29.18 -17.29 51.37
N ALA A 153 -30.12 -18.24 51.26
CA ALA A 153 -31.25 -18.13 50.33
C ALA A 153 -31.97 -16.78 50.47
N ALA A 154 -32.36 -16.19 49.35
CA ALA A 154 -32.86 -14.83 49.29
C ALA A 154 -33.92 -14.66 48.19
N THR A 155 -34.82 -13.71 48.38
CA THR A 155 -35.76 -13.25 47.36
C THR A 155 -35.51 -11.78 47.09
N VAL A 156 -35.33 -11.41 45.82
CA VAL A 156 -35.05 -10.05 45.35
C VAL A 156 -36.21 -9.57 44.50
N ARG A 157 -36.90 -8.52 44.92
CA ARG A 157 -37.96 -7.86 44.13
C ARG A 157 -37.47 -6.54 43.59
N VAL A 158 -37.52 -6.34 42.27
CA VAL A 158 -37.11 -5.11 41.58
C VAL A 158 -38.36 -4.39 41.09
N GLN A 159 -38.51 -3.12 41.48
CA GLN A 159 -39.61 -2.25 41.05
C GLN A 159 -39.05 -0.97 40.44
N GLY A 160 -39.72 -0.37 39.46
CA GLY A 160 -39.33 0.92 38.87
C GLY A 160 -39.96 1.18 37.51
N HIS A 161 -39.36 2.08 36.73
CA HIS A 161 -39.80 2.41 35.38
C HIS A 161 -38.67 2.23 34.37
N LEU A 162 -39.02 1.66 33.21
CA LEU A 162 -38.14 1.47 32.07
C LEU A 162 -38.77 2.16 30.85
N VAL A 163 -38.00 2.99 30.16
CA VAL A 163 -38.30 3.49 28.82
C VAL A 163 -37.24 2.92 27.89
N TYR A 164 -37.62 2.46 26.71
CA TYR A 164 -36.67 1.88 25.75
C TYR A 164 -37.06 2.28 24.33
N ASP A 165 -36.04 2.40 23.48
CA ASP A 165 -36.09 2.82 22.08
C ASP A 165 -34.92 2.14 21.35
N CYS A 166 -35.19 0.97 20.77
CA CYS A 166 -34.19 0.13 20.08
C CYS A 166 -34.82 -0.63 18.90
N GLU A 167 -34.01 -1.28 18.06
CA GLU A 167 -34.47 -2.00 16.87
C GLU A 167 -35.45 -3.14 17.25
N PRO A 168 -36.68 -3.16 16.70
CA PRO A 168 -37.64 -4.23 16.96
C PRO A 168 -37.17 -5.59 16.41
N GLY A 169 -37.14 -6.61 17.27
CA GLY A 169 -36.87 -8.00 16.90
C GLY A 169 -35.39 -8.41 16.88
N TYR A 170 -34.47 -7.46 17.09
CA TYR A 170 -33.02 -7.67 16.99
C TYR A 170 -32.28 -7.12 18.21
N ASP A 171 -32.67 -5.93 18.68
CA ASP A 171 -32.08 -5.30 19.86
C ASP A 171 -33.01 -5.38 21.07
N PHE A 172 -32.45 -5.67 22.24
CA PHE A 172 -33.23 -5.96 23.43
C PHE A 172 -32.65 -5.34 24.69
N ILE A 173 -33.50 -4.67 25.47
CA ILE A 173 -33.25 -4.46 26.89
C ILE A 173 -33.92 -5.59 27.68
N THR A 174 -33.19 -6.18 28.61
CA THR A 174 -33.66 -7.32 29.41
C THR A 174 -33.41 -7.11 30.89
N LEU A 175 -34.26 -7.68 31.76
CA LEU A 175 -34.02 -7.74 33.21
C LEU A 175 -33.65 -9.16 33.60
N GLN A 176 -32.42 -9.34 34.06
CA GLN A 176 -31.82 -10.66 34.28
C GLN A 176 -31.31 -10.85 35.72
N ARG A 177 -30.99 -12.10 36.08
CA ARG A 177 -30.29 -12.46 37.32
C ARG A 177 -29.04 -13.29 37.02
N ARG A 178 -27.97 -13.12 37.80
CA ARG A 178 -26.82 -14.03 37.78
C ARG A 178 -27.03 -15.17 38.75
N THR A 179 -26.53 -16.34 38.42
CA THR A 179 -26.46 -17.47 39.36
C THR A 179 -25.10 -18.14 39.25
N ALA A 180 -24.75 -19.01 40.21
CA ALA A 180 -23.53 -19.82 40.12
C ALA A 180 -23.44 -20.67 38.83
N ALA A 181 -24.60 -21.09 38.27
CA ALA A 181 -24.67 -21.84 37.03
C ALA A 181 -24.77 -20.96 35.78
N HIS A 182 -25.03 -19.66 35.96
CA HIS A 182 -25.20 -18.69 34.87
C HIS A 182 -24.49 -17.38 35.21
N PRO A 183 -23.15 -17.33 35.07
CA PRO A 183 -22.37 -16.17 35.47
C PRO A 183 -22.48 -14.98 34.51
N ASP A 184 -22.79 -15.18 33.22
CA ASP A 184 -22.61 -14.15 32.19
C ASP A 184 -23.88 -13.41 31.74
N PHE A 185 -24.96 -13.48 32.53
CA PHE A 185 -26.29 -12.92 32.18
C PHE A 185 -26.80 -13.44 30.83
N GLU A 186 -27.26 -14.68 30.77
CA GLU A 186 -27.94 -15.16 29.56
C GLU A 186 -29.45 -14.84 29.60
N PRO A 187 -30.05 -14.54 28.44
CA PRO A 187 -31.49 -14.57 28.29
C PRO A 187 -31.98 -15.96 28.71
N THR A 188 -32.57 -16.06 29.90
CA THR A 188 -33.01 -17.35 30.44
C THR A 188 -33.84 -18.10 29.41
N ALA A 189 -33.33 -19.24 28.95
CA ALA A 189 -34.06 -20.21 28.14
C ALA A 189 -35.28 -20.70 28.95
N GLY A 190 -36.41 -19.99 28.82
CA GLY A 190 -37.57 -20.21 29.67
C GLY A 190 -38.74 -19.23 29.55
N GLY A 191 -38.68 -18.20 28.70
CA GLY A 191 -39.88 -17.47 28.27
C GLY A 191 -40.66 -16.73 29.36
N GLN A 192 -40.00 -16.11 30.33
CA GLN A 192 -40.64 -15.12 31.19
C GLN A 192 -40.36 -13.74 30.58
N GLY A 193 -41.42 -13.00 30.20
CA GLY A 193 -41.37 -11.74 29.44
C GLY A 193 -40.67 -10.56 30.15
N LEU A 194 -39.36 -10.68 30.29
CA LEU A 194 -38.42 -9.68 30.82
C LEU A 194 -37.47 -9.17 29.74
N SER A 195 -37.89 -9.24 28.48
CA SER A 195 -37.19 -8.72 27.31
C SER A 195 -38.10 -7.75 26.59
N TRP A 196 -37.56 -6.62 26.16
CA TRP A 196 -38.28 -5.54 25.55
C TRP A 196 -37.49 -4.96 24.38
N ASP A 197 -38.17 -4.73 23.26
CA ASP A 197 -37.64 -4.23 22.00
C ASP A 197 -38.60 -3.20 21.37
N GLY A 198 -38.10 -2.41 20.41
CA GLY A 198 -38.86 -1.33 19.78
C GLY A 198 -38.93 -0.08 20.65
N ILE A 199 -40.07 0.63 20.60
CA ILE A 199 -40.30 1.85 21.39
C ILE A 199 -41.36 1.58 22.45
N GLY A 200 -41.05 1.82 23.72
CA GLY A 200 -42.01 1.58 24.78
C GLY A 200 -41.66 2.12 26.16
N VAL A 201 -42.69 2.12 27.01
CA VAL A 201 -42.61 2.44 28.43
C VAL A 201 -43.18 1.27 29.23
N ARG A 202 -42.50 0.86 30.30
CA ARG A 202 -42.89 -0.26 31.17
C ARG A 202 -42.71 0.09 32.64
N THR A 203 -43.63 -0.41 33.45
CA THR A 203 -43.43 -0.50 34.90
C THR A 203 -42.77 -1.84 35.18
N VAL A 204 -41.61 -1.79 35.84
CA VAL A 204 -40.86 -2.95 36.31
C VAL A 204 -41.41 -3.33 37.68
N ASP A 205 -41.82 -4.59 37.87
CA ASP A 205 -42.18 -5.16 39.18
C ASP A 205 -42.03 -6.69 39.12
N TYR A 206 -40.81 -7.17 39.37
CA TYR A 206 -40.45 -8.57 39.20
C TYR A 206 -39.70 -9.12 40.41
N THR A 207 -39.83 -10.42 40.65
CA THR A 207 -39.26 -11.10 41.82
C THR A 207 -38.41 -12.29 41.41
N PHE A 208 -37.18 -12.35 41.91
CA PHE A 208 -36.20 -13.41 41.70
C PHE A 208 -35.96 -14.16 43.02
N THR A 209 -35.91 -15.49 43.01
CA THR A 209 -35.66 -16.29 44.22
C THR A 209 -34.41 -17.14 44.06
N TYR A 210 -33.47 -17.00 44.99
CA TYR A 210 -32.19 -17.70 45.00
C TYR A 210 -32.19 -18.76 46.11
N VAL A 211 -31.88 -20.01 45.76
CA VAL A 211 -31.42 -20.98 46.76
C VAL A 211 -29.93 -20.82 47.02
N THR A 212 -29.42 -21.31 48.15
CA THR A 212 -28.00 -21.12 48.54
C THR A 212 -27.00 -21.59 47.47
N SER A 213 -27.32 -22.65 46.72
CA SER A 213 -26.46 -23.14 45.63
C SER A 213 -26.51 -22.29 44.36
N GLU A 214 -27.48 -21.39 44.22
CA GLU A 214 -27.61 -20.48 43.09
C GLU A 214 -26.92 -19.13 43.34
N LEU A 215 -26.51 -18.83 44.57
CA LEU A 215 -25.86 -17.56 44.90
C LEU A 215 -24.60 -17.37 44.05
N PHE A 216 -24.50 -16.21 43.41
CA PHE A 216 -23.36 -15.83 42.59
C PHE A 216 -22.11 -15.74 43.48
N HIS A 217 -20.97 -16.27 43.01
CA HIS A 217 -19.76 -16.50 43.82
C HIS A 217 -19.99 -17.25 45.15
N GLY A 218 -21.11 -17.97 45.28
CA GLY A 218 -21.51 -18.70 46.49
C GLY A 218 -22.12 -17.86 47.61
N THR A 219 -22.19 -16.52 47.47
CA THR A 219 -22.67 -15.63 48.55
C THR A 219 -23.63 -14.53 48.11
N ASP A 220 -23.69 -14.18 46.83
CA ASP A 220 -24.29 -12.94 46.37
C ASP A 220 -25.61 -13.15 45.62
N VAL A 221 -26.51 -12.18 45.73
CA VAL A 221 -27.60 -11.98 44.77
C VAL A 221 -27.21 -10.85 43.82
N ALA A 222 -27.47 -11.05 42.53
CA ALA A 222 -27.21 -10.07 41.49
C ALA A 222 -28.34 -10.07 40.47
N VAL A 223 -28.88 -8.89 40.17
CA VAL A 223 -29.89 -8.63 39.13
C VAL A 223 -29.42 -7.46 38.28
N ALA A 224 -29.70 -7.46 36.98
CA ALA A 224 -29.23 -6.40 36.10
C ALA A 224 -30.20 -6.09 34.97
N PHE A 225 -30.21 -4.83 34.55
CA PHE A 225 -30.68 -4.47 33.22
C PHE A 225 -29.54 -4.70 32.23
N VAL A 226 -29.80 -5.46 31.18
CA VAL A 226 -28.82 -5.81 30.15
C VAL A 226 -29.39 -5.37 28.80
N PHE A 227 -28.70 -4.45 28.13
CA PHE A 227 -28.99 -4.07 26.75
C PHE A 227 -28.06 -4.82 25.80
N ASP A 228 -28.62 -5.47 24.79
CA ASP A 228 -27.91 -6.16 23.73
C ASP A 228 -28.36 -5.59 22.38
N SER A 229 -27.40 -5.27 21.50
CA SER A 229 -27.68 -4.89 20.12
C SER A 229 -26.91 -5.73 19.11
N ASP A 230 -27.44 -5.83 17.89
CA ASP A 230 -26.82 -6.59 16.80
C ASP A 230 -25.84 -5.75 15.94
N GLU A 231 -25.37 -6.31 14.82
CA GLU A 231 -24.31 -5.73 13.98
C GLU A 231 -24.71 -4.46 13.21
N ALA A 232 -25.98 -4.07 13.13
CA ALA A 232 -26.42 -2.96 12.27
C ALA A 232 -27.65 -2.22 12.85
N TRP A 233 -28.25 -1.32 12.06
CA TRP A 233 -29.55 -0.69 12.33
C TRP A 233 -29.61 0.03 13.67
N SER A 234 -28.71 1.00 13.83
CA SER A 234 -28.57 1.82 15.03
C SER A 234 -28.34 3.29 14.68
N ASP A 235 -27.98 4.10 15.67
CA ASP A 235 -27.55 5.48 15.44
C ASP A 235 -26.15 5.55 14.82
N ALA A 236 -25.35 4.48 14.93
CA ALA A 236 -23.99 4.43 14.40
C ALA A 236 -23.93 4.39 12.86
N ASP A 237 -24.93 3.79 12.21
CA ASP A 237 -25.05 3.70 10.75
C ASP A 237 -26.19 4.55 10.17
N CYS A 238 -26.89 5.29 11.03
CA CYS A 238 -28.04 6.12 10.70
C CYS A 238 -29.21 5.37 10.04
N LEU A 239 -29.33 4.06 10.25
CA LEU A 239 -30.43 3.27 9.74
C LEU A 239 -31.60 3.19 10.73
N TRP A 240 -31.35 3.37 12.04
CA TRP A 240 -32.40 3.44 13.06
C TRP A 240 -32.11 4.52 14.13
N PRO A 241 -32.39 5.80 13.83
CA PRO A 241 -32.10 6.88 14.76
C PRO A 241 -33.01 6.87 16.00
N THR A 242 -32.44 6.99 17.18
CA THR A 242 -33.10 6.94 18.49
C THR A 242 -32.57 8.02 19.44
N ASN A 243 -33.12 8.12 20.65
CA ASN A 243 -32.50 8.92 21.72
C ASN A 243 -31.62 8.06 22.64
N GLY A 244 -31.10 6.93 22.16
CA GLY A 244 -30.40 5.92 22.96
C GLY A 244 -31.31 4.79 23.45
N ALA A 245 -30.68 3.64 23.70
CA ALA A 245 -31.29 2.34 23.87
C ALA A 245 -32.34 2.24 24.99
N ALA A 246 -32.00 2.72 26.20
CA ALA A 246 -32.84 2.52 27.37
C ALA A 246 -32.65 3.59 28.45
N ARG A 247 -33.70 3.80 29.25
CA ARG A 247 -33.69 4.65 30.44
C ARG A 247 -34.40 3.96 31.60
N VAL A 248 -33.77 3.96 32.77
CA VAL A 248 -34.32 3.33 33.98
C VAL A 248 -34.28 4.32 35.14
N ASP A 249 -35.40 4.45 35.85
CA ASP A 249 -35.53 5.39 36.97
C ASP A 249 -36.62 4.93 37.97
N ASN A 250 -36.62 5.54 39.17
CA ASN A 250 -37.47 5.23 40.32
C ASN A 250 -37.35 3.78 40.79
N LEU A 251 -36.12 3.29 40.85
CA LEU A 251 -35.82 1.92 41.20
C LEU A 251 -35.99 1.66 42.70
N THR A 252 -36.63 0.56 43.04
CA THR A 252 -36.73 0.02 44.40
C THR A 252 -36.43 -1.47 44.37
N VAL A 253 -35.35 -1.89 45.03
CA VAL A 253 -34.98 -3.30 45.18
C VAL A 253 -35.22 -3.75 46.62
N THR A 254 -36.07 -4.75 46.82
CA THR A 254 -36.31 -5.36 48.13
C THR A 254 -35.63 -6.72 48.21
N VAL A 255 -34.65 -6.86 49.12
CA VAL A 255 -33.95 -8.11 49.40
C VAL A 255 -34.52 -8.73 50.68
N THR A 256 -35.15 -9.88 50.56
CA THR A 256 -35.69 -10.67 51.67
C THR A 256 -34.82 -11.91 51.89
N THR A 257 -34.07 -11.96 52.98
CA THR A 257 -33.23 -13.09 53.34
C THR A 257 -33.11 -13.22 54.87
N THR A 258 -32.70 -14.38 55.36
CA THR A 258 -32.25 -14.57 56.76
C THR A 258 -30.76 -14.28 56.93
N GLY A 259 -30.05 -14.02 55.83
CA GLY A 259 -28.62 -13.67 55.81
C GLY A 259 -28.36 -12.17 55.97
N ALA A 260 -27.22 -11.71 55.47
CA ALA A 260 -26.84 -10.30 55.49
C ALA A 260 -27.63 -9.48 54.47
N ASN A 261 -27.66 -8.15 54.64
CA ASN A 261 -28.19 -7.18 53.67
C ASN A 261 -29.67 -7.36 53.29
N ALA A 262 -30.50 -7.94 54.18
CA ALA A 262 -31.95 -7.86 54.07
C ALA A 262 -32.43 -6.41 54.22
N GLY A 263 -33.23 -5.90 53.28
CA GLY A 263 -33.63 -4.49 53.28
C GLY A 263 -34.30 -4.04 51.99
N VAL A 264 -34.62 -2.74 51.94
CA VAL A 264 -35.17 -2.05 50.77
C VAL A 264 -34.16 -0.99 50.34
N TYR A 265 -33.81 -0.99 49.06
CA TYR A 265 -32.83 -0.11 48.45
C TYR A 265 -33.54 0.71 47.37
N THR A 266 -33.52 2.03 47.47
CA THR A 266 -34.21 2.93 46.54
C THR A 266 -33.20 3.80 45.83
N GLU A 267 -33.36 3.95 44.53
CA GLU A 267 -32.53 4.79 43.67
C GLU A 267 -33.43 5.65 42.80
N ASN A 268 -33.26 6.97 42.89
CA ASN A 268 -33.96 7.97 42.09
C ASN A 268 -33.05 8.60 41.03
N CYS A 269 -31.87 7.99 40.81
CA CYS A 269 -30.99 8.22 39.68
C CYS A 269 -30.46 9.66 39.59
N ASP A 270 -30.25 10.35 40.72
CA ASP A 270 -29.57 11.66 40.76
C ASP A 270 -28.05 11.53 40.58
N ALA A 271 -27.49 10.36 40.88
CA ALA A 271 -26.10 9.94 40.64
C ALA A 271 -26.02 8.41 40.72
N PHE A 272 -24.92 7.80 40.25
CA PHE A 272 -24.67 6.39 40.54
C PHE A 272 -24.49 6.18 42.05
N GLY A 273 -25.48 5.55 42.69
CA GLY A 273 -25.40 5.12 44.08
C GLY A 273 -24.45 3.92 44.27
N PRO A 274 -24.12 3.55 45.52
CA PRO A 274 -23.23 2.40 45.81
C PRO A 274 -23.84 1.03 45.50
N ASP A 275 -25.13 0.99 45.15
CA ASP A 275 -25.92 -0.24 45.03
C ASP A 275 -26.12 -0.69 43.59
N TRP A 276 -26.14 0.26 42.64
CA TRP A 276 -26.22 0.02 41.21
C TRP A 276 -24.90 0.43 40.56
N VAL A 277 -24.29 -0.50 39.85
CA VAL A 277 -22.97 -0.32 39.24
C VAL A 277 -23.11 -0.57 37.74
N ASP A 278 -22.61 0.35 36.95
CA ASP A 278 -22.34 0.15 35.54
C ASP A 278 -21.23 -0.89 35.40
N MET A 279 -21.52 -2.01 34.75
CA MET A 279 -20.51 -3.04 34.49
C MET A 279 -20.07 -2.93 33.04
N PRO A 280 -18.86 -2.40 32.77
CA PRO A 280 -18.28 -2.50 31.43
C PRO A 280 -18.06 -3.96 31.07
N ASN A 281 -17.95 -4.24 29.78
CA ASN A 281 -17.56 -5.57 29.31
C ASN A 281 -16.25 -6.01 29.97
N GLN A 282 -16.18 -7.30 30.30
CA GLN A 282 -14.96 -7.84 30.89
C GLN A 282 -13.91 -7.95 29.79
N GLY A 283 -12.78 -7.29 30.02
CA GLY A 283 -11.67 -7.31 29.07
C GLY A 283 -11.00 -8.67 29.07
N VAL A 284 -10.62 -9.13 27.88
CA VAL A 284 -9.78 -10.32 27.73
C VAL A 284 -8.33 -10.04 28.13
N GLY A 285 -7.96 -8.79 28.40
CA GLY A 285 -6.66 -8.35 28.89
C GLY A 285 -5.99 -7.41 27.90
N ASP A 286 -5.38 -6.34 28.43
CA ASP A 286 -4.61 -5.37 27.65
C ASP A 286 -3.16 -5.84 27.49
N PHE A 287 -2.83 -6.34 26.30
CA PHE A 287 -1.49 -6.83 25.97
C PHE A 287 -0.67 -5.81 25.16
N ALA A 288 -1.21 -4.63 24.86
CA ALA A 288 -0.59 -3.67 23.95
C ALA A 288 0.45 -2.79 24.65
N ARG A 289 1.70 -2.77 24.15
CA ARG A 289 2.77 -1.96 24.76
C ARG A 289 3.77 -1.42 23.75
N VAL A 290 4.32 -0.23 24.04
CA VAL A 290 5.56 0.26 23.43
C VAL A 290 6.76 -0.31 24.18
N TRP A 291 7.51 -1.19 23.53
CA TRP A 291 8.74 -1.80 24.03
C TRP A 291 9.95 -1.00 23.56
N THR A 292 10.83 -0.62 24.48
CA THR A 292 12.08 0.08 24.16
C THR A 292 13.24 -0.91 24.10
N LEU A 293 14.13 -0.79 23.12
CA LEU A 293 15.31 -1.66 22.97
C LEU A 293 14.95 -3.14 22.81
N LEU A 294 13.75 -3.44 22.28
CA LEU A 294 13.46 -4.77 21.79
C LEU A 294 14.31 -4.98 20.53
N GLY A 295 15.00 -6.11 20.43
CA GLY A 295 15.65 -6.47 19.16
C GLY A 295 14.54 -6.70 18.14
N ASP A 296 14.51 -5.88 17.09
CA ASP A 296 13.62 -6.10 15.96
C ASP A 296 14.11 -7.31 15.14
N ALA A 297 13.20 -8.08 14.56
CA ALA A 297 13.55 -9.07 13.52
C ALA A 297 13.61 -8.42 12.13
N ASP A 298 13.79 -7.09 12.07
CA ASP A 298 14.07 -6.39 10.83
C ASP A 298 15.53 -6.60 10.45
N ASP A 299 15.79 -7.49 9.51
CA ASP A 299 17.14 -7.76 9.00
C ASP A 299 17.77 -6.53 8.31
N CYS A 300 17.00 -5.45 8.05
CA CYS A 300 17.39 -4.31 7.19
C CYS A 300 17.76 -3.05 7.90
N ALA A 301 16.99 -2.71 8.90
CA ALA A 301 17.27 -1.58 9.75
C ALA A 301 17.40 -2.03 11.19
N SER A 302 17.90 -3.27 11.44
CA SER A 302 17.96 -3.81 12.79
C SER A 302 18.54 -2.79 13.74
N ASN A 303 17.68 -2.31 14.61
CA ASN A 303 18.01 -1.27 15.54
C ASN A 303 17.28 -1.51 16.84
N TYR A 304 17.85 -0.98 17.91
CA TYR A 304 17.17 -0.96 19.19
C TYR A 304 16.20 0.24 19.18
N SER A 305 15.05 0.07 18.51
CA SER A 305 13.95 1.03 18.38
C SER A 305 12.96 0.90 19.52
N ASN A 306 11.98 1.80 19.51
CA ASN A 306 10.73 1.58 20.20
C ASN A 306 9.82 0.80 19.25
N VAL A 307 9.23 -0.30 19.72
CA VAL A 307 8.37 -1.18 18.91
C VAL A 307 7.02 -1.32 19.63
N VAL A 308 5.91 -1.26 18.90
CA VAL A 308 4.60 -1.66 19.45
C VAL A 308 4.49 -3.16 19.32
N ALA A 309 4.34 -3.86 20.43
CA ALA A 309 4.11 -5.30 20.43
C ALA A 309 2.99 -5.67 21.40
N PHE A 310 2.32 -6.78 21.10
CA PHE A 310 1.18 -7.29 21.87
C PHE A 310 1.62 -8.55 22.62
N ILE A 311 2.18 -8.37 23.82
CA ILE A 311 2.90 -9.43 24.57
C ILE A 311 2.43 -9.45 26.03
N ASP A 312 2.10 -10.63 26.55
CA ASP A 312 2.02 -10.89 27.99
C ASP A 312 3.43 -11.15 28.54
N ASP A 313 3.90 -10.34 29.49
CA ASP A 313 5.28 -10.42 29.98
C ASP A 313 5.48 -11.38 31.17
N GLY A 314 4.47 -12.21 31.49
CA GLY A 314 4.64 -13.34 32.38
C GLY A 314 4.45 -13.04 33.87
N LEU A 315 3.81 -11.92 34.23
CA LEU A 315 3.21 -11.78 35.55
C LEU A 315 2.01 -12.72 35.65
N VAL A 316 2.26 -13.97 36.05
CA VAL A 316 1.22 -15.00 36.23
C VAL A 316 0.07 -14.45 37.09
N VAL A 317 -1.04 -14.11 36.44
CA VAL A 317 -2.33 -13.98 37.11
C VAL A 317 -2.73 -15.39 37.53
N PRO A 318 -2.95 -15.67 38.83
CA PRO A 318 -3.31 -17.00 39.29
C PRO A 318 -4.58 -17.49 38.57
N GLY A 319 -4.43 -18.41 37.60
CA GLY A 319 -5.53 -18.99 36.83
C GLY A 319 -5.39 -18.97 35.31
N THR A 320 -4.44 -18.22 34.73
CA THR A 320 -4.41 -17.92 33.28
C THR A 320 -3.53 -18.83 32.42
N GLY A 321 -2.86 -19.83 33.01
CA GLY A 321 -2.33 -20.97 32.26
C GLY A 321 -1.37 -20.66 31.09
N GLY A 322 -0.55 -19.62 31.17
CA GLY A 322 0.42 -19.29 30.11
C GLY A 322 1.38 -20.44 29.78
N THR A 323 1.69 -20.61 28.50
CA THR A 323 2.70 -21.55 28.01
C THR A 323 4.08 -20.89 28.01
N VAL A 324 5.09 -21.59 28.53
CA VAL A 324 6.50 -21.19 28.30
C VAL A 324 6.70 -21.28 26.80
N GLY A 325 7.08 -20.19 26.15
CA GLY A 325 7.24 -20.20 24.70
C GLY A 325 8.34 -21.17 24.27
N ALA A 326 8.24 -21.61 23.03
CA ALA A 326 9.16 -22.62 22.50
C ALA A 326 10.58 -22.04 22.39
N PRO A 327 11.65 -22.81 22.69
CA PRO A 327 13.03 -22.35 22.50
C PRO A 327 13.26 -21.88 21.06
N GLY A 328 13.45 -20.58 20.87
CA GLY A 328 13.62 -19.94 19.55
C GLY A 328 12.47 -19.01 19.13
N ASN A 329 11.33 -19.03 19.84
CA ASN A 329 10.14 -18.20 19.53
C ASN A 329 9.84 -17.15 20.62
N ASP A 330 10.69 -17.03 21.64
CA ASP A 330 10.51 -16.11 22.76
C ASP A 330 11.07 -14.72 22.44
N TYR A 331 10.27 -13.86 21.80
CA TYR A 331 10.62 -12.46 21.55
C TYR A 331 10.30 -11.55 22.75
N GLY A 332 10.60 -12.03 23.96
CA GLY A 332 10.39 -11.33 25.23
C GLY A 332 11.62 -11.37 26.14
N PRO A 333 11.61 -10.64 27.28
CA PRO A 333 12.66 -10.80 28.28
C PRO A 333 12.79 -12.28 28.69
N PRO A 334 14.00 -12.78 29.02
CA PRO A 334 14.19 -14.17 29.42
C PRO A 334 13.23 -14.59 30.53
N GLY A 335 12.34 -15.56 30.24
CA GLY A 335 11.31 -16.05 31.17
C GLY A 335 9.90 -15.47 30.99
N GLY A 336 9.62 -14.73 29.90
CA GLY A 336 8.26 -14.34 29.51
C GLY A 336 7.39 -15.55 29.11
N TYR A 337 6.07 -15.40 29.28
CA TYR A 337 5.07 -16.39 28.86
C TYR A 337 4.42 -15.89 27.56
N ILE A 338 4.07 -16.78 26.64
CA ILE A 338 3.23 -16.38 25.52
C ILE A 338 1.77 -16.50 26.02
N VAL A 339 0.96 -15.47 25.71
CA VAL A 339 -0.48 -15.43 26.00
C VAL A 339 -1.10 -16.79 25.68
N ASN A 340 -2.01 -17.29 26.53
CA ASN A 340 -2.90 -18.34 26.06
C ASN A 340 -3.72 -17.72 24.91
N ASN A 341 -3.37 -18.04 23.67
CA ASN A 341 -3.76 -17.26 22.49
C ASN A 341 -5.27 -17.32 22.15
N THR A 342 -6.08 -17.77 23.10
CA THR A 342 -7.54 -17.79 23.06
C THR A 342 -8.09 -17.14 24.34
N GLY A 343 -8.61 -15.91 24.17
CA GLY A 343 -9.44 -15.20 25.15
C GLY A 343 -8.80 -14.71 26.43
N GLY A 344 -7.46 -14.64 26.46
CA GLY A 344 -6.69 -14.01 27.51
C GLY A 344 -7.14 -14.41 28.93
N LEU A 345 -7.53 -13.43 29.76
CA LEU A 345 -7.90 -13.64 31.17
C LEU A 345 -9.22 -14.40 31.38
N LEU A 346 -10.09 -14.44 30.36
CA LEU A 346 -11.46 -14.97 30.46
C LEU A 346 -11.61 -16.38 29.86
N GLY A 347 -10.59 -16.87 29.16
CA GLY A 347 -10.54 -18.22 28.59
C GLY A 347 -11.08 -18.29 27.15
N PRO A 348 -11.04 -19.47 26.52
CA PRO A 348 -11.05 -19.63 25.06
C PRO A 348 -12.34 -19.23 24.33
N SER A 349 -13.42 -18.96 25.05
CA SER A 349 -14.68 -18.47 24.48
C SER A 349 -14.68 -16.96 24.22
N TYR A 350 -13.63 -16.26 24.63
CA TYR A 350 -13.41 -14.85 24.39
C TYR A 350 -12.26 -14.69 23.39
N HIS A 351 -12.18 -13.57 22.68
CA HIS A 351 -11.18 -13.38 21.61
C HIS A 351 -10.45 -12.06 21.77
N ILE A 352 -9.16 -12.06 21.48
CA ILE A 352 -8.29 -10.88 21.65
C ILE A 352 -8.69 -9.76 20.68
N GLU A 353 -8.92 -8.55 21.21
CA GLU A 353 -8.99 -7.31 20.42
C GLU A 353 -8.31 -6.19 21.19
N ASN A 354 -7.06 -5.91 20.83
CA ASN A 354 -6.20 -4.96 21.53
C ASN A 354 -5.66 -3.91 20.58
N ALA A 355 -5.46 -2.70 21.08
CA ALA A 355 -4.93 -1.61 20.30
C ALA A 355 -4.02 -0.68 21.10
N ILE A 356 -3.20 0.07 20.38
CA ILE A 356 -2.50 1.23 20.90
C ILE A 356 -2.83 2.45 20.06
N TYR A 357 -3.15 3.54 20.73
CA TYR A 357 -3.46 4.83 20.11
C TYR A 357 -2.30 5.77 20.31
N SER A 358 -1.92 6.48 19.24
CA SER A 358 -0.91 7.53 19.32
C SER A 358 -1.34 8.66 20.24
N PRO A 359 -0.42 9.53 20.67
CA PRO A 359 -0.83 10.84 21.14
C PRO A 359 -1.66 11.55 20.06
N ILE A 360 -2.49 12.49 20.50
CA ILE A 360 -3.09 13.46 19.58
C ILE A 360 -1.99 14.34 19.01
N MET A 361 -1.92 14.40 17.69
CA MET A 361 -1.00 15.25 16.96
C MET A 361 -1.77 16.44 16.43
N THR A 362 -1.27 17.65 16.70
CA THR A 362 -1.85 18.89 16.15
C THR A 362 -1.15 19.21 14.84
N TRP A 363 -1.91 19.49 13.78
CA TRP A 363 -1.35 19.88 12.50
C TRP A 363 -0.54 21.19 12.67
N PRO A 364 0.58 21.38 11.95
CA PRO A 364 1.45 22.55 12.10
C PRO A 364 0.77 23.88 11.80
N ASP A 365 -0.21 23.86 10.88
CA ASP A 365 -1.11 24.95 10.57
C ASP A 365 -2.33 24.45 9.78
N THR A 366 -3.25 25.36 9.48
CA THR A 366 -4.52 25.12 8.77
C THR A 366 -4.38 25.01 7.25
N THR A 367 -3.17 24.86 6.71
CA THR A 367 -2.93 24.68 5.26
C THR A 367 -2.62 23.24 4.89
N MET A 368 -2.56 22.36 5.88
CA MET A 368 -2.21 20.97 5.76
C MET A 368 -3.49 20.15 5.94
N ASP A 369 -3.84 19.37 4.90
CA ASP A 369 -5.14 18.69 4.86
C ASP A 369 -5.03 17.24 4.34
N GLY A 370 -3.83 16.79 3.92
CA GLY A 370 -3.54 15.44 3.45
C GLY A 370 -2.55 14.71 4.38
N MET A 371 -2.64 13.38 4.42
CA MET A 371 -1.91 12.53 5.35
C MET A 371 -1.53 11.19 4.72
N SER A 372 -0.32 10.71 5.03
CA SER A 372 0.08 9.32 4.84
C SER A 372 0.57 8.69 6.15
N LEU A 373 0.13 7.46 6.41
CA LEU A 373 0.56 6.61 7.51
C LEU A 373 1.47 5.51 6.98
N ALA A 374 2.72 5.49 7.44
CA ALA A 374 3.66 4.42 7.16
C ALA A 374 4.03 3.69 8.45
N PHE A 375 4.25 2.39 8.34
CA PHE A 375 4.76 1.56 9.43
C PHE A 375 5.36 0.31 8.84
N ASP A 376 6.29 -0.26 9.56
CA ASP A 376 6.76 -1.60 9.29
C ASP A 376 6.07 -2.56 10.27
N VAL A 377 5.71 -3.76 9.81
CA VAL A 377 5.02 -4.76 10.63
C VAL A 377 5.61 -6.13 10.38
N TYR A 378 5.99 -6.80 11.46
CA TYR A 378 6.31 -8.22 11.40
C TYR A 378 5.05 -9.03 11.65
N ARG A 379 4.81 -10.00 10.78
CA ARG A 379 3.78 -11.03 10.93
C ARG A 379 4.48 -12.34 11.19
N HIS A 380 3.83 -13.25 11.92
CA HIS A 380 4.40 -14.57 12.19
C HIS A 380 3.48 -15.72 11.76
N GLU A 381 2.16 -15.53 11.87
CA GLU A 381 1.22 -16.65 11.80
C GLU A 381 0.91 -17.10 10.37
N LEU A 382 1.33 -18.32 10.04
CA LEU A 382 0.81 -19.04 8.89
C LEU A 382 -0.63 -19.48 9.18
N LEU A 383 -1.61 -19.05 8.39
CA LEU A 383 -3.00 -19.52 8.53
C LEU A 383 -3.15 -20.96 8.03
N ILE A 384 -2.70 -21.93 8.84
CA ILE A 384 -2.84 -23.37 8.57
C ILE A 384 -3.75 -24.03 9.60
N ALA A 385 -4.62 -24.93 9.13
CA ALA A 385 -5.60 -25.58 9.98
C ALA A 385 -4.94 -26.42 11.10
N ASN A 386 -5.49 -26.31 12.32
CA ASN A 386 -5.21 -27.09 13.53
C ASN A 386 -3.99 -26.72 14.40
N ASP A 387 -3.38 -25.54 14.24
CA ASP A 387 -2.29 -25.11 15.17
C ASP A 387 -2.31 -23.62 15.57
N THR A 388 -3.13 -22.76 14.94
CA THR A 388 -3.00 -21.30 15.10
C THR A 388 -4.25 -20.60 15.65
N PRO A 389 -4.11 -19.61 16.55
CA PRO A 389 -5.19 -18.76 17.06
C PRO A 389 -5.77 -17.79 16.02
N GLY A 390 -5.05 -17.51 14.93
CA GLY A 390 -5.53 -16.67 13.83
C GLY A 390 -5.46 -15.20 14.20
N ILE A 391 -4.24 -14.72 14.45
CA ILE A 391 -3.94 -13.34 14.81
C ILE A 391 -3.75 -12.48 13.55
N PHE A 392 -4.46 -11.36 13.51
CA PHE A 392 -4.44 -10.36 12.44
C PHE A 392 -4.01 -9.02 13.02
N TYR A 393 -3.36 -8.20 12.20
CA TYR A 393 -3.10 -6.81 12.54
C TYR A 393 -4.12 -5.89 11.87
N THR A 394 -4.41 -4.78 12.54
CA THR A 394 -5.31 -3.73 12.06
C THR A 394 -4.67 -2.36 12.27
N TRP A 395 -5.12 -1.38 11.51
CA TRP A 395 -4.73 0.02 11.69
C TRP A 395 -5.88 0.94 11.31
N ALA A 396 -5.94 2.11 11.93
CA ALA A 396 -6.92 3.13 11.62
C ALA A 396 -6.35 4.53 11.85
N VAL A 397 -6.98 5.54 11.26
CA VAL A 397 -6.69 6.95 11.49
C VAL A 397 -7.96 7.67 11.88
N ARG A 398 -7.83 8.77 12.61
CA ARG A 398 -8.94 9.69 12.83
C ARG A 398 -8.44 11.12 12.88
N THR A 399 -9.34 12.05 12.59
CA THR A 399 -9.07 13.48 12.56
C THR A 399 -10.19 14.27 13.20
N GLU A 400 -9.89 15.46 13.71
CA GLU A 400 -10.86 16.35 14.36
C GLU A 400 -10.58 17.84 14.05
N TRP A 401 -11.62 18.67 14.22
CA TRP A 401 -11.64 20.10 13.95
C TRP A 401 -11.64 20.93 15.25
N GLY A 402 -10.76 21.92 15.36
CA GLY A 402 -10.77 22.95 16.41
C GLY A 402 -9.59 22.93 17.39
N ASP A 403 -9.58 23.94 18.29
CA ASP A 403 -8.65 24.12 19.42
C ASP A 403 -9.19 23.47 20.71
N THR A 404 -10.09 22.50 20.58
CA THR A 404 -10.43 21.66 21.71
C THR A 404 -9.22 20.78 21.94
N THR A 405 -8.51 21.02 23.05
CA THR A 405 -7.65 20.01 23.63
C THR A 405 -8.44 18.70 23.61
N ILE A 406 -7.99 17.71 22.83
CA ILE A 406 -8.57 16.37 22.93
C ILE A 406 -8.37 15.94 24.37
N TYR A 407 -9.46 16.03 25.13
CA TYR A 407 -9.56 15.48 26.45
C TYR A 407 -10.20 14.11 26.21
N ILE A 408 -9.36 13.08 26.13
CA ILE A 408 -9.81 11.70 26.23
C ILE A 408 -10.46 11.60 27.61
N PRO A 409 -11.79 11.43 27.71
CA PRO A 409 -12.34 10.12 27.35
C PRO A 409 -13.68 10.05 26.59
N GLU A 410 -14.40 11.13 26.30
CA GLU A 410 -15.85 10.98 26.01
C GLU A 410 -16.24 11.07 24.53
N ASN A 411 -15.45 11.67 23.63
CA ASN A 411 -15.85 11.70 22.23
C ASN A 411 -14.73 12.05 21.22
N PRO A 412 -13.74 11.19 21.00
CA PRO A 412 -12.91 11.31 19.82
C PRO A 412 -13.65 10.65 18.65
N GLY A 413 -13.91 11.38 17.56
CA GLY A 413 -14.68 10.89 16.40
C GLY A 413 -14.27 9.49 15.86
N PRO A 414 -15.11 8.87 15.01
CA PRO A 414 -14.96 7.47 14.64
C PRO A 414 -13.62 7.16 13.94
N TRP A 415 -13.05 5.99 14.23
CA TRP A 415 -11.85 5.48 13.55
C TRP A 415 -12.14 5.17 12.08
N ALA A 416 -11.47 5.88 11.17
CA ALA A 416 -11.54 5.63 9.74
C ALA A 416 -10.46 4.62 9.31
N HIS A 417 -10.87 3.65 8.50
CA HIS A 417 -10.02 2.55 8.04
C HIS A 417 -10.58 1.95 6.74
N ARG A 418 -9.79 1.11 6.05
CA ARG A 418 -10.18 0.50 4.77
C ARG A 418 -10.90 -0.85 4.90
N ALA A 419 -11.59 -1.09 6.02
CA ALA A 419 -12.28 -2.35 6.35
C ALA A 419 -11.48 -3.62 6.01
N SER A 420 -10.15 -3.58 6.20
CA SER A 420 -9.23 -4.65 5.85
C SER A 420 -8.48 -5.13 7.09
N VAL A 421 -8.46 -6.43 7.28
CA VAL A 421 -7.63 -7.11 8.30
C VAL A 421 -6.47 -7.78 7.58
N TYR A 422 -5.29 -7.76 8.18
CA TYR A 422 -4.07 -8.22 7.52
C TYR A 422 -3.40 -9.34 8.30
N TYR A 423 -2.94 -10.36 7.59
CA TYR A 423 -2.31 -11.55 8.16
C TYR A 423 -1.26 -12.10 7.19
N GLY A 424 -0.45 -13.06 7.61
CA GLY A 424 0.48 -13.79 6.76
C GLY A 424 1.59 -14.48 7.55
N GLY A 425 2.35 -15.35 6.87
CA GLY A 425 3.46 -16.11 7.45
C GLY A 425 4.59 -15.24 8.02
N PRO A 426 5.60 -15.88 8.65
CA PRO A 426 6.73 -15.19 9.25
C PRO A 426 7.43 -14.31 8.23
N GLY A 427 7.29 -13.00 8.38
CA GLY A 427 7.75 -12.05 7.39
C GLY A 427 7.54 -10.60 7.80
N TYR A 428 8.43 -9.75 7.32
CA TYR A 428 8.41 -8.32 7.56
C TYR A 428 7.75 -7.61 6.38
N LEU A 429 6.81 -6.71 6.65
CA LEU A 429 6.19 -5.88 5.62
C LEU A 429 6.41 -4.41 5.94
N ARG A 430 6.80 -3.65 4.91
CA ARG A 430 6.75 -2.19 4.95
C ARG A 430 5.45 -1.72 4.32
N SER A 431 4.67 -0.97 5.09
CA SER A 431 3.42 -0.38 4.64
C SER A 431 3.54 1.13 4.54
N VAL A 432 3.08 1.70 3.42
CA VAL A 432 2.90 3.14 3.25
C VAL A 432 1.50 3.36 2.70
N ASN A 433 0.65 3.99 3.52
CA ASN A 433 -0.75 4.22 3.20
C ASN A 433 -0.97 5.73 3.04
N ILE A 434 -1.20 6.20 1.83
CA ILE A 434 -1.86 7.51 1.63
C ILE A 434 -3.27 7.36 2.19
N VAL A 435 -3.73 8.24 3.08
CA VAL A 435 -5.02 8.12 3.80
C VAL A 435 -5.87 9.38 3.66
N ASP A 436 -5.67 10.14 2.59
CA ASP A 436 -6.40 11.39 2.30
C ASP A 436 -7.93 11.21 2.32
N ASP A 437 -8.43 10.05 1.87
CA ASP A 437 -9.86 9.69 1.93
C ASP A 437 -10.40 9.43 3.35
N LEU A 438 -9.52 9.01 4.25
CA LEU A 438 -9.90 8.63 5.61
C LEU A 438 -9.86 9.81 6.57
N VAL A 439 -9.10 10.85 6.25
CA VAL A 439 -8.98 12.07 7.04
C VAL A 439 -9.98 13.14 6.59
N ASP A 440 -10.37 14.04 7.47
CA ASP A 440 -11.19 15.20 7.11
C ASP A 440 -10.28 16.32 6.55
N PRO A 441 -10.57 16.86 5.36
CA PRO A 441 -9.84 18.03 4.86
C PRO A 441 -10.01 19.22 5.83
N GLU A 442 -8.95 19.98 6.11
CA GLU A 442 -8.87 21.07 7.10
C GLU A 442 -8.96 20.64 8.57
N ALA A 443 -8.80 19.34 8.86
CA ALA A 443 -8.58 18.88 10.23
C ALA A 443 -7.39 19.58 10.89
N THR A 444 -7.53 19.89 12.19
CA THR A 444 -6.47 20.53 12.98
C THR A 444 -5.75 19.55 13.89
N GLN A 445 -6.30 18.35 14.05
CA GLN A 445 -5.68 17.26 14.82
C GLN A 445 -5.83 15.91 14.11
N CYS A 446 -4.90 14.99 14.37
CA CYS A 446 -4.97 13.60 13.94
C CYS A 446 -4.47 12.64 15.02
N GLN A 447 -4.90 11.38 14.90
CA GLN A 447 -4.44 10.28 15.74
C GLN A 447 -4.44 8.98 14.94
N ILE A 448 -3.55 8.07 15.29
CA ILE A 448 -3.46 6.75 14.65
C ILE A 448 -3.72 5.64 15.68
N ARG A 449 -4.28 4.53 15.20
CA ARG A 449 -4.52 3.29 15.94
C ARG A 449 -3.75 2.18 15.26
N LEU A 450 -3.00 1.40 16.04
CA LEU A 450 -2.38 0.14 15.61
C LEU A 450 -2.91 -0.96 16.51
N GLY A 451 -3.43 -2.04 15.95
CA GLY A 451 -4.13 -3.06 16.73
C GLY A 451 -3.86 -4.47 16.27
N VAL A 452 -4.30 -5.40 17.11
CA VAL A 452 -4.28 -6.84 16.92
C VAL A 452 -5.68 -7.40 17.20
N VAL A 453 -6.12 -8.34 16.38
CA VAL A 453 -7.41 -9.02 16.54
C VAL A 453 -7.26 -10.51 16.29
N GLU A 454 -7.93 -11.32 17.10
CA GLU A 454 -8.02 -12.78 16.96
C GLU A 454 -9.30 -13.15 16.19
N LEU A 455 -9.14 -13.71 14.99
CA LEU A 455 -10.24 -14.08 14.10
C LEU A 455 -10.22 -15.56 13.68
N GLY A 456 -9.31 -16.38 14.22
CA GLY A 456 -9.22 -17.81 13.85
C GLY A 456 -10.53 -18.58 14.03
N TRP A 457 -11.29 -18.25 15.07
CA TRP A 457 -12.61 -18.81 15.35
C TRP A 457 -13.64 -18.58 14.23
N GLN A 458 -13.58 -17.43 13.54
CA GLN A 458 -14.48 -17.13 12.40
C GLN A 458 -14.23 -18.05 11.21
N PHE A 459 -13.00 -18.54 11.08
CA PHE A 459 -12.59 -19.46 10.00
C PHE A 459 -12.70 -20.94 10.40
N GLY A 460 -13.19 -21.24 11.62
CA GLY A 460 -13.30 -22.60 12.15
C GLY A 460 -11.94 -23.24 12.47
N TYR A 461 -10.90 -22.43 12.66
CA TYR A 461 -9.64 -22.89 13.22
C TYR A 461 -9.87 -23.07 14.73
N GLY A 462 -9.46 -24.22 15.29
CA GLY A 462 -9.62 -24.48 16.72
C GLY A 462 -8.79 -23.51 17.59
N ASP A 463 -8.89 -23.65 18.90
CA ASP A 463 -8.31 -22.77 19.93
C ASP A 463 -6.76 -22.76 19.98
N GLY A 464 -6.08 -22.57 18.84
CA GLY A 464 -4.68 -22.93 18.55
C GLY A 464 -3.66 -22.70 19.67
N THR A 465 -2.73 -23.64 19.83
CA THR A 465 -1.74 -23.65 20.92
C THR A 465 -0.40 -23.00 20.56
N ASN A 466 -0.21 -22.57 19.30
CA ASN A 466 1.05 -22.08 18.75
C ASN A 466 0.94 -20.63 18.25
N GLY A 467 0.39 -19.74 19.06
CA GLY A 467 0.47 -18.31 18.81
C GLY A 467 1.81 -17.75 19.27
N THR A 468 2.18 -16.61 18.70
CA THR A 468 3.44 -15.92 18.95
C THR A 468 3.17 -14.44 19.25
N PRO A 469 4.09 -13.70 19.90
CA PRO A 469 3.92 -12.28 20.22
C PRO A 469 3.81 -11.31 19.01
N ALA A 470 3.54 -11.82 17.81
CA ALA A 470 3.32 -11.05 16.60
C ALA A 470 1.81 -10.84 16.37
N PRO A 471 1.40 -9.71 15.78
CA PRO A 471 2.19 -8.72 15.07
C PRO A 471 2.94 -7.77 16.00
N TYR A 472 4.04 -7.18 15.52
CA TYR A 472 4.62 -5.99 16.12
C TYR A 472 4.92 -4.94 15.05
N PHE A 473 4.71 -3.68 15.42
CA PHE A 473 4.87 -2.53 14.54
C PHE A 473 6.13 -1.75 14.92
N ASP A 474 6.92 -1.39 13.92
CA ASP A 474 8.09 -0.53 14.03
C ASP A 474 8.06 0.58 12.96
N ASN A 475 8.99 1.54 13.04
CA ASN A 475 9.17 2.61 12.07
C ASN A 475 7.87 3.35 11.71
N VAL A 476 7.00 3.49 12.72
CA VAL A 476 5.69 4.12 12.57
C VAL A 476 5.89 5.61 12.33
N ARG A 477 5.39 6.06 11.18
CA ARG A 477 5.65 7.36 10.60
C ARG A 477 4.35 7.98 10.12
N VAL A 478 4.18 9.25 10.46
CA VAL A 478 3.10 10.08 9.90
C VAL A 478 3.75 11.20 9.11
N LYS A 479 3.30 11.36 7.87
CA LYS A 479 3.62 12.50 7.02
C LYS A 479 2.32 13.20 6.67
N ILE A 480 2.33 14.52 6.78
CA ILE A 480 1.22 15.38 6.42
C ILE A 480 1.66 16.37 5.34
N TYR A 481 0.74 16.79 4.49
CA TYR A 481 1.04 17.66 3.36
C TYR A 481 -0.19 18.48 2.93
N PRO A 482 0.01 19.60 2.23
CA PRO A 482 -1.09 20.39 1.71
C PRO A 482 -1.70 19.71 0.48
N ILE A 483 -3.01 19.45 0.49
CA ILE A 483 -3.80 19.13 -0.71
C ILE A 483 -4.55 20.36 -1.23
N GLY A 484 -4.92 21.28 -0.34
CA GLY A 484 -5.44 22.60 -0.69
C GLY A 484 -6.84 22.58 -1.30
N GLY A 485 -7.66 21.55 -1.06
CA GLY A 485 -9.00 21.34 -1.61
C GLY A 485 -9.66 20.04 -1.10
N PRO A 486 -10.67 19.48 -1.79
CA PRO A 486 -11.27 18.20 -1.40
C PRO A 486 -10.24 17.05 -1.48
N ALA A 487 -10.30 16.07 -0.59
CA ALA A 487 -9.44 14.90 -0.67
C ALA A 487 -9.87 13.97 -1.81
N ILE A 488 -8.91 13.42 -2.56
CA ILE A 488 -9.16 12.48 -3.66
C ILE A 488 -8.33 11.22 -3.39
N ALA A 489 -8.98 10.06 -3.39
CA ALA A 489 -8.30 8.77 -3.30
C ALA A 489 -8.58 7.89 -4.52
N VAL A 490 -7.53 7.17 -4.91
CA VAL A 490 -7.57 6.17 -5.98
C VAL A 490 -6.59 5.04 -5.65
N THR A 491 -6.92 3.83 -6.10
CA THR A 491 -6.00 2.69 -6.03
C THR A 491 -5.59 2.30 -7.44
N GLU A 492 -4.32 1.92 -7.64
CA GLU A 492 -3.75 1.68 -8.97
C GLU A 492 -4.50 0.63 -9.80
N TYR A 493 -5.02 -0.44 -9.18
CA TYR A 493 -5.82 -1.43 -9.92
C TYR A 493 -7.16 -0.88 -10.46
N ARG A 494 -7.59 0.31 -10.02
CA ARG A 494 -8.80 1.01 -10.51
C ARG A 494 -8.48 2.06 -11.57
N LEU A 495 -7.20 2.29 -11.86
CA LEU A 495 -6.73 3.16 -12.93
C LEU A 495 -6.77 2.41 -14.26
N ALA A 496 -6.69 3.17 -15.35
CA ALA A 496 -6.69 2.60 -16.69
C ALA A 496 -5.38 1.86 -16.92
N ASN A 497 -5.47 0.72 -17.60
CA ASN A 497 -4.30 -0.10 -17.91
C ASN A 497 -3.87 0.11 -19.37
N ASP A 498 -2.64 -0.28 -19.69
CA ASP A 498 -2.21 -0.44 -21.07
C ASP A 498 -3.11 -1.45 -21.81
N GLY A 499 -3.33 -1.20 -23.10
CA GLY A 499 -4.39 -1.88 -23.85
C GLY A 499 -3.98 -2.33 -25.25
N PHE A 500 -4.72 -3.29 -25.77
CA PHE A 500 -4.59 -3.82 -27.13
C PHE A 500 -5.93 -3.71 -27.89
N PRO A 501 -5.95 -3.80 -29.24
CA PRO A 501 -7.16 -3.71 -30.03
C PRO A 501 -8.30 -4.63 -29.54
N ALA A 502 -9.48 -4.06 -29.30
CA ALA A 502 -10.62 -4.80 -28.73
C ALA A 502 -11.06 -6.02 -29.54
N ILE A 503 -10.75 -6.02 -30.85
CA ILE A 503 -11.10 -7.09 -31.78
C ILE A 503 -10.22 -8.34 -31.63
N GLY A 504 -9.19 -8.30 -30.78
CA GLY A 504 -8.32 -9.42 -30.46
C GLY A 504 -7.13 -9.61 -31.41
N ASP A 505 -7.23 -9.19 -32.68
CA ASP A 505 -6.13 -9.22 -33.66
C ASP A 505 -5.88 -7.82 -34.25
N LEU A 506 -4.78 -7.62 -34.98
CA LEU A 506 -4.60 -6.41 -35.79
C LEU A 506 -5.34 -6.53 -37.12
N ASP A 507 -6.30 -5.63 -37.38
CA ASP A 507 -6.92 -5.47 -38.69
C ASP A 507 -6.11 -4.49 -39.55
N LEU A 508 -5.21 -5.03 -40.38
CA LEU A 508 -4.39 -4.25 -41.31
C LEU A 508 -5.13 -3.84 -42.59
N VAL A 509 -6.37 -4.30 -42.79
CA VAL A 509 -7.21 -3.96 -43.95
C VAL A 509 -8.08 -2.76 -43.62
N ASP A 510 -8.69 -2.76 -42.43
CA ASP A 510 -9.49 -1.66 -41.89
C ASP A 510 -8.90 -1.19 -40.56
N LEU A 511 -7.92 -0.28 -40.65
CA LEU A 511 -7.19 0.25 -39.50
C LEU A 511 -8.10 0.91 -38.46
N GLY A 512 -9.31 1.37 -38.85
CA GLY A 512 -10.27 1.96 -37.92
C GLY A 512 -10.83 0.97 -36.91
N ARG A 513 -10.74 -0.34 -37.17
CA ARG A 513 -11.19 -1.40 -36.25
C ARG A 513 -10.21 -1.70 -35.13
N ASN A 514 -8.99 -1.16 -35.20
CA ASN A 514 -7.95 -1.34 -34.18
C ASN A 514 -8.11 -0.39 -32.98
N SER A 515 -9.34 -0.04 -32.60
CA SER A 515 -9.57 0.78 -31.41
C SER A 515 -9.23 0.00 -30.14
N ILE A 516 -8.66 0.71 -29.17
CA ILE A 516 -8.26 0.19 -27.88
C ILE A 516 -9.23 0.73 -26.83
N ARG A 517 -9.70 -0.15 -25.95
CA ARG A 517 -10.65 0.17 -24.88
C ARG A 517 -9.95 0.90 -23.75
N PHE A 518 -10.68 1.79 -23.08
CA PHE A 518 -10.19 2.49 -21.90
C PHE A 518 -10.61 1.75 -20.64
N ASP A 519 -10.07 0.54 -20.47
CA ASP A 519 -10.45 -0.36 -19.37
C ASP A 519 -9.55 -0.15 -18.13
N MET A 520 -10.13 -0.28 -16.95
CA MET A 520 -9.37 -0.33 -15.71
C MET A 520 -8.56 -1.63 -15.57
N ALA A 521 -7.53 -1.60 -14.71
CA ALA A 521 -6.63 -2.73 -14.48
C ALA A 521 -7.29 -3.94 -13.77
N ALA A 522 -8.32 -3.72 -12.97
CA ALA A 522 -9.01 -4.79 -12.25
C ALA A 522 -9.96 -5.62 -13.11
N ASN A 523 -9.90 -6.93 -12.93
CA ASN A 523 -10.95 -7.86 -13.31
C ASN A 523 -12.20 -7.65 -12.43
N ILE A 524 -13.35 -7.38 -13.05
CA ILE A 524 -14.63 -7.23 -12.36
C ILE A 524 -15.49 -8.50 -12.38
N SER A 525 -15.07 -9.54 -13.10
CA SER A 525 -15.81 -10.79 -13.12
C SER A 525 -15.71 -11.51 -11.77
N PRO A 526 -16.84 -12.01 -11.23
CA PRO A 526 -16.83 -12.97 -10.12
C PRO A 526 -15.88 -14.13 -10.39
N ARG A 527 -15.15 -14.58 -9.37
CA ARG A 527 -14.18 -15.70 -9.49
C ARG A 527 -14.81 -16.98 -10.08
N THR A 528 -16.12 -17.18 -9.89
CA THR A 528 -16.88 -18.33 -10.43
C THR A 528 -17.09 -18.27 -11.95
N HIS A 529 -16.88 -17.12 -12.59
CA HIS A 529 -17.08 -16.96 -14.04
C HIS A 529 -15.91 -17.50 -14.86
N LEU A 530 -14.73 -17.66 -14.25
CA LEU A 530 -13.53 -18.18 -14.90
C LEU A 530 -13.16 -17.42 -16.19
N ARG A 531 -13.27 -16.09 -16.15
CA ARG A 531 -12.83 -15.18 -17.22
C ARG A 531 -12.30 -13.88 -16.65
N ASN A 532 -11.39 -13.25 -17.38
CA ASN A 532 -10.87 -11.94 -17.07
C ASN A 532 -11.66 -10.89 -17.87
N ASP A 533 -12.50 -10.14 -17.17
CA ASP A 533 -13.25 -9.01 -17.73
C ASP A 533 -12.75 -7.73 -17.04
N PRO A 534 -11.81 -6.99 -17.65
CA PRO A 534 -11.48 -5.66 -17.19
C PRO A 534 -12.71 -4.76 -17.09
N GLY A 535 -12.78 -3.95 -16.04
CA GLY A 535 -13.88 -2.99 -15.91
C GLY A 535 -13.79 -1.86 -16.93
N ASP A 536 -14.92 -1.51 -17.53
CA ASP A 536 -15.05 -0.48 -18.58
C ASP A 536 -14.84 0.96 -18.09
N SER A 537 -14.88 1.20 -16.78
CA SER A 537 -14.75 2.54 -16.23
C SER A 537 -13.82 2.56 -15.02
N ILE A 538 -12.98 3.58 -14.96
CA ILE A 538 -12.17 3.91 -13.79
C ILE A 538 -13.00 4.72 -12.81
N TRP A 539 -12.58 4.78 -11.54
CA TRP A 539 -13.27 5.59 -10.55
C TRP A 539 -12.37 6.05 -9.41
N ILE A 540 -12.77 7.14 -8.76
CA ILE A 540 -12.11 7.75 -7.61
C ILE A 540 -13.12 7.99 -6.49
N ASP A 541 -12.63 8.09 -5.27
CA ASP A 541 -13.38 8.58 -4.12
C ASP A 541 -12.96 10.03 -3.82
N VAL A 542 -13.93 10.91 -3.59
CA VAL A 542 -13.71 12.34 -3.34
C VAL A 542 -14.46 12.77 -2.08
N LYS A 543 -13.70 13.18 -1.07
CA LYS A 543 -14.24 13.69 0.20
C LYS A 543 -14.15 15.22 0.23
N PRO A 544 -15.27 15.95 0.14
CA PRO A 544 -15.25 17.41 0.18
C PRO A 544 -14.87 17.94 1.57
N ARG A 545 -14.41 19.19 1.63
CA ARG A 545 -14.23 19.93 2.90
C ARG A 545 -15.56 19.99 3.65
N ASN A 546 -15.50 20.01 4.98
CA ASN A 546 -16.72 19.97 5.80
C ASN A 546 -17.64 21.16 5.49
N GLY A 547 -18.93 20.89 5.32
CA GLY A 547 -19.94 21.87 4.92
C GLY A 547 -19.80 22.41 3.49
N ALA A 548 -18.87 21.88 2.68
CA ALA A 548 -18.69 22.29 1.30
C ALA A 548 -19.68 21.59 0.35
N THR A 549 -20.04 22.28 -0.73
CA THR A 549 -20.70 21.65 -1.89
C THR A 549 -19.65 21.25 -2.92
N LEU A 550 -19.69 20.02 -3.40
CA LEU A 550 -18.76 19.48 -4.38
C LEU A 550 -19.30 19.67 -5.82
N ASP A 551 -18.51 20.30 -6.69
CA ASP A 551 -18.75 20.25 -8.13
C ASP A 551 -18.50 18.83 -8.65
N MET A 552 -19.19 18.41 -9.71
CA MET A 552 -18.93 17.11 -10.34
C MET A 552 -17.45 16.99 -10.70
N PRO A 553 -16.71 16.01 -10.13
CA PRO A 553 -15.30 15.83 -10.43
C PRO A 553 -15.07 15.60 -11.93
N VAL A 554 -13.91 16.03 -12.41
CA VAL A 554 -13.57 16.01 -13.83
C VAL A 554 -12.27 15.25 -14.08
N MET A 555 -12.16 14.62 -15.24
CA MET A 555 -10.92 14.01 -15.72
C MET A 555 -10.42 14.77 -16.94
N HIS A 556 -9.18 15.25 -16.86
CA HIS A 556 -8.45 15.84 -17.97
C HIS A 556 -7.59 14.77 -18.63
N TRP A 557 -7.42 14.86 -19.94
CA TRP A 557 -6.60 13.92 -20.69
C TRP A 557 -5.87 14.62 -21.85
N THR A 558 -4.76 14.05 -22.30
CA THR A 558 -4.04 14.49 -23.50
C THR A 558 -3.26 13.32 -24.10
N PHE A 559 -2.99 13.36 -25.41
CA PHE A 559 -1.99 12.47 -25.99
C PHE A 559 -0.61 13.02 -25.69
N ALA A 560 0.22 12.23 -25.00
CA ALA A 560 1.65 12.46 -24.89
C ALA A 560 2.35 12.01 -26.18
N ARG A 561 1.92 10.87 -26.72
CA ARG A 561 2.23 10.44 -28.09
C ARG A 561 0.94 10.14 -28.82
N ARG A 562 0.84 10.62 -30.06
CA ARG A 562 -0.29 10.38 -30.95
C ARG A 562 0.22 9.74 -32.22
N ASN A 563 -0.33 8.60 -32.60
CA ASN A 563 -0.01 7.95 -33.86
C ASN A 563 -0.83 8.57 -35.01
N PRO A 564 -0.18 9.29 -35.95
CA PRO A 564 -0.86 9.96 -37.04
C PRO A 564 -1.50 9.00 -38.05
N LEU A 565 -1.09 7.72 -38.08
CA LEU A 565 -1.69 6.70 -38.94
C LEU A 565 -3.20 6.58 -38.73
N PHE A 566 -3.66 6.82 -37.50
CA PHE A 566 -5.06 6.63 -37.10
C PHE A 566 -5.89 7.91 -37.09
N ASP A 567 -5.31 9.06 -37.44
CA ASP A 567 -6.03 10.34 -37.47
C ASP A 567 -7.31 10.35 -38.31
N PRO A 568 -7.40 9.66 -39.46
CA PRO A 568 -8.63 9.56 -40.23
C PRO A 568 -9.79 8.84 -39.51
N TYR A 569 -9.49 8.01 -38.50
CA TYR A 569 -10.47 7.20 -37.78
C TYR A 569 -10.80 7.76 -36.39
N ARG A 570 -10.15 8.88 -36.01
CA ARG A 570 -10.18 9.39 -34.64
C ARG A 570 -11.36 10.33 -34.40
N SER A 571 -12.07 10.09 -33.31
CA SER A 571 -13.14 10.93 -32.78
C SER A 571 -12.81 11.34 -31.34
N LEU A 572 -12.57 12.63 -31.11
CA LEU A 572 -12.17 13.15 -29.80
C LEU A 572 -13.41 13.46 -28.95
N PRO A 573 -13.52 12.91 -27.72
CA PRO A 573 -14.57 13.29 -26.78
C PRO A 573 -14.31 14.69 -26.20
N ALA A 574 -15.23 15.15 -25.35
CA ALA A 574 -15.03 16.35 -24.57
C ALA A 574 -13.79 16.24 -23.67
N ASN A 575 -13.14 17.38 -23.43
CA ASN A 575 -12.04 17.51 -22.49
C ASN A 575 -12.24 18.84 -21.72
N PRO A 576 -12.42 18.80 -20.38
CA PRO A 576 -12.40 17.60 -19.54
C PRO A 576 -13.65 16.70 -19.72
N VAL A 577 -13.51 15.44 -19.29
CA VAL A 577 -14.61 14.49 -19.09
C VAL A 577 -15.25 14.79 -17.74
N VAL A 578 -16.56 15.01 -17.71
CA VAL A 578 -17.31 15.18 -16.46
C VAL A 578 -17.65 13.81 -15.89
N GLY A 579 -17.32 13.58 -14.62
CA GLY A 579 -17.56 12.33 -13.92
C GLY A 579 -19.05 12.04 -13.72
N ARG A 580 -19.34 10.81 -13.31
CA ARG A 580 -20.69 10.34 -12.98
C ARG A 580 -20.71 9.75 -11.58
N THR A 581 -21.86 9.84 -10.92
CA THR A 581 -22.06 9.21 -9.61
C THR A 581 -22.13 7.69 -9.75
N THR A 582 -21.30 6.99 -8.97
CA THR A 582 -21.29 5.52 -8.96
C THR A 582 -22.51 4.96 -8.24
N ARG A 583 -22.98 3.79 -8.70
CA ARG A 583 -24.14 3.10 -8.12
C ARG A 583 -23.81 1.65 -7.78
N THR A 584 -24.43 1.13 -6.73
CA THR A 584 -24.41 -0.30 -6.41
C THR A 584 -25.18 -1.10 -7.46
N ALA A 585 -25.05 -2.44 -7.43
CA ALA A 585 -25.86 -3.32 -8.26
C ALA A 585 -27.38 -3.13 -8.06
N ALA A 586 -27.79 -2.68 -6.86
CA ALA A 586 -29.19 -2.35 -6.54
C ALA A 586 -29.61 -0.93 -6.99
N GLY A 587 -28.71 -0.16 -7.60
CA GLY A 587 -28.95 1.20 -8.11
C GLY A 587 -28.78 2.32 -7.08
N ALA A 588 -28.48 2.00 -5.82
CA ALA A 588 -28.21 2.97 -4.77
C ALA A 588 -26.92 3.74 -5.07
N THR A 589 -26.92 5.05 -4.82
CA THR A 589 -25.71 5.87 -4.98
C THR A 589 -24.67 5.45 -3.96
N VAL A 590 -23.42 5.27 -4.41
CA VAL A 590 -22.27 5.17 -3.52
C VAL A 590 -21.82 6.59 -3.23
N LEU A 591 -21.94 7.02 -1.97
CA LEU A 591 -21.56 8.36 -1.55
C LEU A 591 -20.09 8.62 -1.89
N ASN A 592 -19.79 9.84 -2.34
CA ASN A 592 -18.43 10.32 -2.63
C ASN A 592 -17.65 9.56 -3.70
N ARG A 593 -18.27 8.62 -4.43
CA ARG A 593 -17.61 7.85 -5.49
C ARG A 593 -18.04 8.29 -6.87
N TYR A 594 -17.05 8.54 -7.73
CA TYR A 594 -17.26 9.06 -9.07
C TYR A 594 -16.52 8.23 -10.12
N ASN A 595 -17.23 7.79 -11.15
CA ASN A 595 -16.65 7.04 -12.26
C ASN A 595 -16.45 7.90 -13.51
N PHE A 596 -15.41 7.54 -14.26
CA PHE A 596 -14.95 8.20 -15.48
C PHE A 596 -14.76 7.17 -16.57
N ASP A 597 -15.01 7.61 -17.79
CA ASP A 597 -15.01 6.77 -18.96
C ASP A 597 -14.57 7.59 -20.19
N LEU A 598 -13.86 6.94 -21.10
CA LEU A 598 -13.47 7.48 -22.40
C LEU A 598 -13.97 6.53 -23.49
N PRO A 599 -14.27 7.02 -24.71
CA PRO A 599 -14.78 6.17 -25.77
C PRO A 599 -13.86 4.97 -26.06
N ASP A 600 -14.43 3.77 -25.93
CA ASP A 600 -13.82 2.49 -26.32
C ASP A 600 -13.50 2.35 -27.81
N THR A 601 -14.10 3.21 -28.64
CA THR A 601 -13.92 3.19 -30.08
C THR A 601 -13.59 4.57 -30.60
N GLY A 602 -12.63 4.65 -31.52
CA GLY A 602 -12.26 5.88 -32.18
C GLY A 602 -11.42 6.85 -31.33
N LEU A 603 -11.06 6.53 -30.09
CA LEU A 603 -10.17 7.37 -29.30
C LEU A 603 -8.73 6.89 -29.28
N ILE A 604 -8.44 5.72 -28.70
CA ILE A 604 -7.07 5.20 -28.51
C ILE A 604 -6.79 4.14 -29.58
N PHE A 605 -5.59 4.20 -30.17
CA PHE A 605 -5.13 3.29 -31.21
C PHE A 605 -3.69 2.83 -30.96
N PRO A 606 -3.25 1.73 -31.61
CA PRO A 606 -1.86 1.30 -31.68
C PRO A 606 -0.84 2.45 -31.80
N GLY A 607 0.12 2.53 -30.88
CA GLY A 607 1.19 3.53 -30.81
C GLY A 607 0.83 4.84 -30.10
N ASP A 608 -0.43 5.04 -29.69
CA ASP A 608 -0.78 6.18 -28.84
C ASP A 608 -0.26 6.01 -27.41
N VAL A 609 0.03 7.13 -26.75
CA VAL A 609 0.23 7.21 -25.29
C VAL A 609 -0.63 8.36 -24.78
N LEU A 610 -1.60 8.05 -23.94
CA LEU A 610 -2.54 8.99 -23.35
C LEU A 610 -2.19 9.23 -21.89
N HIS A 611 -2.03 10.49 -21.48
CA HIS A 611 -1.92 10.87 -20.07
C HIS A 611 -3.26 11.42 -19.59
N TYR A 612 -3.63 11.15 -18.34
CA TYR A 612 -4.83 11.71 -17.72
C TYR A 612 -4.61 12.10 -16.26
N TYR A 613 -5.41 13.04 -15.73
CA TYR A 613 -5.45 13.37 -14.31
C TYR A 613 -6.87 13.78 -13.90
N PHE A 614 -7.18 13.65 -12.62
CA PHE A 614 -8.45 14.07 -12.02
C PHE A 614 -8.33 15.45 -11.38
N ALA A 615 -9.43 16.19 -11.40
CA ALA A 615 -9.59 17.40 -10.61
C ALA A 615 -10.96 17.39 -9.92
N ALA A 616 -10.99 17.76 -8.64
CA ALA A 616 -12.22 17.93 -7.88
C ALA A 616 -12.22 19.31 -7.23
N THR A 617 -13.34 20.03 -7.34
CA THR A 617 -13.49 21.38 -6.79
C THR A 617 -14.66 21.42 -5.82
N ASP A 618 -14.45 21.96 -4.63
CA ASP A 618 -15.50 22.17 -3.66
C ASP A 618 -15.62 23.66 -3.27
N HIS A 619 -16.77 24.01 -2.70
CA HIS A 619 -17.12 25.39 -2.34
C HIS A 619 -17.63 25.46 -0.91
N VAL A 620 -16.97 26.24 -0.06
CA VAL A 620 -17.40 26.50 1.33
C VAL A 620 -17.27 27.99 1.64
N ALA A 621 -18.33 28.61 2.15
CA ALA A 621 -18.34 30.03 2.56
C ALA A 621 -17.76 31.05 1.53
N GLY A 622 -17.89 30.77 0.23
CA GLY A 622 -17.36 31.61 -0.86
C GLY A 622 -15.90 31.33 -1.25
N ASP A 623 -15.24 30.38 -0.57
CA ASP A 623 -13.91 29.86 -0.91
C ASP A 623 -14.02 28.60 -1.77
N SER A 624 -13.42 28.63 -2.95
CA SER A 624 -13.44 27.53 -3.92
C SER A 624 -12.04 26.97 -4.08
N ARG A 625 -11.88 25.67 -3.86
CA ARG A 625 -10.58 25.01 -3.88
C ARG A 625 -10.60 23.76 -4.73
N THR A 626 -9.47 23.48 -5.38
CA THR A 626 -9.36 22.38 -6.33
C THR A 626 -8.16 21.50 -5.98
N SER A 627 -8.41 20.20 -5.87
CA SER A 627 -7.38 19.17 -5.71
C SER A 627 -7.16 18.40 -7.00
N TYR A 628 -5.98 17.83 -7.18
CA TYR A 628 -5.58 17.07 -8.37
C TYR A 628 -4.99 15.71 -8.00
N VAL A 629 -5.26 14.70 -8.82
CA VAL A 629 -4.59 13.38 -8.74
C VAL A 629 -4.18 12.94 -10.15
N PRO A 630 -2.88 12.70 -10.41
CA PRO A 630 -1.75 12.88 -9.49
C PRO A 630 -1.54 14.36 -9.15
N VAL A 631 -0.95 14.62 -7.99
CA VAL A 631 -0.67 16.01 -7.56
C VAL A 631 0.41 16.64 -8.44
N ASP A 632 1.48 15.90 -8.70
CA ASP A 632 2.48 16.31 -9.68
C ASP A 632 1.95 16.06 -11.10
N ARG A 633 1.81 17.15 -11.84
CA ARG A 633 1.37 17.14 -13.24
C ARG A 633 2.46 17.72 -14.16
N SER A 634 3.68 17.88 -13.64
CA SER A 634 4.83 18.14 -14.47
C SER A 634 4.96 17.00 -15.51
N GLY A 635 5.33 17.35 -16.74
CA GLY A 635 5.37 16.37 -17.83
C GLY A 635 4.01 15.94 -18.40
N PHE A 636 2.86 16.49 -17.98
CA PHE A 636 1.57 16.16 -18.62
C PHE A 636 1.60 16.49 -20.12
N GLY A 637 1.45 15.46 -20.97
CA GLY A 637 1.61 15.55 -22.43
C GLY A 637 3.04 15.44 -22.95
N ASN A 638 4.04 15.17 -22.10
CA ASN A 638 5.40 14.85 -22.52
C ASN A 638 5.50 13.33 -22.80
N PRO A 639 5.89 12.90 -24.02
CA PRO A 639 6.04 11.48 -24.35
C PRO A 639 7.26 10.81 -23.71
N GLU A 640 8.17 11.57 -23.09
CA GLU A 640 9.34 10.98 -22.44
C GLU A 640 8.91 10.16 -21.21
N PRO A 641 9.26 8.86 -21.15
CA PRO A 641 8.93 8.02 -20.01
C PRO A 641 9.46 8.62 -18.71
N GLN A 642 8.72 8.41 -17.62
CA GLN A 642 9.09 8.83 -16.25
C GLN A 642 9.06 10.35 -15.99
N VAL A 643 8.77 11.19 -17.00
CA VAL A 643 8.54 12.63 -16.76
C VAL A 643 7.14 12.88 -16.21
N TYR A 644 6.18 12.03 -16.54
CA TYR A 644 4.82 12.03 -15.98
C TYR A 644 4.60 10.74 -15.18
N PRO A 645 3.80 10.74 -14.10
CA PRO A 645 3.47 9.53 -13.36
C PRO A 645 2.87 8.42 -14.26
N GLY A 646 3.60 7.31 -14.39
CA GLY A 646 3.25 6.21 -15.30
C GLY A 646 1.89 5.59 -15.01
N ALA A 647 1.50 5.47 -13.74
CA ALA A 647 0.20 4.95 -13.32
C ALA A 647 -1.02 5.75 -13.84
N PHE A 648 -0.78 6.93 -14.42
CA PHE A 648 -1.80 7.79 -15.05
C PHE A 648 -1.61 7.93 -16.56
N SER A 649 -0.94 6.94 -17.16
CA SER A 649 -0.68 6.83 -18.58
C SER A 649 -1.32 5.56 -19.13
N VAL A 650 -1.73 5.59 -20.40
CA VAL A 650 -2.25 4.43 -21.13
C VAL A 650 -1.55 4.35 -22.48
N SER A 651 -0.83 3.27 -22.70
CA SER A 651 -0.19 2.92 -23.95
C SER A 651 -1.13 2.05 -24.79
N GLY A 652 -1.31 2.45 -26.05
CA GLY A 652 -1.99 1.64 -27.05
C GLY A 652 -1.00 0.72 -27.75
N LEU A 653 -1.11 -0.59 -27.53
CA LEU A 653 -0.18 -1.61 -28.04
C LEU A 653 -0.83 -2.54 -29.07
N PRO A 654 -0.04 -3.20 -29.94
CA PRO A 654 1.36 -2.89 -30.25
C PRO A 654 1.47 -1.53 -30.95
N SER A 655 2.64 -0.90 -30.91
CA SER A 655 2.89 0.26 -31.78
C SER A 655 3.00 -0.21 -33.23
N ILE A 656 2.28 0.44 -34.15
CA ILE A 656 2.45 0.22 -35.60
C ILE A 656 2.76 1.54 -36.31
N SER A 657 3.78 1.51 -37.17
CA SER A 657 4.31 2.71 -37.83
C SER A 657 3.76 2.94 -39.24
N ASP A 658 3.16 1.91 -39.84
CA ASP A 658 2.58 1.96 -41.19
C ASP A 658 1.35 1.05 -41.33
N ALA A 659 0.67 1.17 -42.48
CA ALA A 659 -0.50 0.35 -42.81
C ALA A 659 -0.16 -1.13 -43.09
N GLN A 660 1.13 -1.49 -43.13
CA GLN A 660 1.59 -2.87 -43.26
C GLN A 660 1.75 -3.54 -41.89
N GLY A 661 1.55 -2.79 -40.79
CA GLY A 661 1.69 -3.30 -39.44
C GLY A 661 3.13 -3.40 -38.97
N THR A 662 4.04 -2.57 -39.51
CA THR A 662 5.43 -2.54 -39.03
C THR A 662 5.47 -2.11 -37.56
N GLN A 663 5.85 -3.04 -36.69
CA GLN A 663 5.91 -2.89 -35.24
C GLN A 663 7.33 -3.03 -34.68
N PRO A 664 7.59 -2.55 -33.45
CA PRO A 664 8.82 -2.86 -32.73
C PRO A 664 9.07 -4.37 -32.61
N ARG A 665 10.35 -4.73 -32.63
CA ARG A 665 10.79 -6.12 -32.49
C ARG A 665 10.66 -6.63 -31.05
N VAL A 666 10.87 -5.73 -30.09
CA VAL A 666 10.96 -6.01 -28.66
C VAL A 666 9.69 -5.54 -27.95
N LEU A 667 9.14 -6.38 -27.10
CA LEU A 667 8.19 -5.96 -26.06
C LEU A 667 8.87 -6.08 -24.69
N PHE A 668 8.95 -4.98 -23.96
CA PHE A 668 9.36 -4.94 -22.57
C PHE A 668 8.11 -4.97 -21.69
N TRP A 669 7.98 -6.05 -20.93
CA TRP A 669 6.96 -6.24 -19.93
C TRP A 669 7.56 -5.97 -18.55
N ASN A 670 7.14 -4.86 -17.96
CA ASN A 670 7.42 -4.53 -16.58
C ASN A 670 6.27 -5.02 -15.70
N ASP A 671 6.43 -6.22 -15.15
CA ASP A 671 5.39 -6.86 -14.35
C ASP A 671 5.35 -6.32 -12.93
N ALA A 672 6.46 -5.76 -12.43
CA ALA A 672 6.55 -5.01 -11.17
C ALA A 672 6.14 -3.53 -11.31
N GLY A 673 5.25 -3.22 -12.26
CA GLY A 673 4.84 -1.84 -12.57
C GLY A 673 4.51 -1.02 -11.33
N PHE A 674 5.06 0.20 -11.29
CA PHE A 674 4.94 1.24 -10.26
C PHE A 674 5.39 0.82 -8.85
N SER A 675 6.11 -0.29 -8.73
CA SER A 675 6.63 -0.82 -7.46
C SER A 675 8.07 -0.38 -7.15
N GLY A 676 8.68 0.46 -8.00
CA GLY A 676 10.05 0.94 -7.84
C GLY A 676 11.09 0.21 -8.70
N GLY A 677 12.28 0.81 -8.83
CA GLY A 677 13.41 0.24 -9.60
C GLY A 677 13.33 0.43 -11.12
N GLU A 678 12.20 0.93 -11.61
CA GLU A 678 11.90 1.18 -13.02
C GLU A 678 12.94 2.09 -13.69
N ASP A 679 13.46 3.08 -12.96
CA ASP A 679 14.55 3.97 -13.39
C ASP A 679 15.75 3.21 -13.94
N GLU A 680 16.02 2.02 -13.40
CA GLU A 680 17.16 1.22 -13.78
C GLU A 680 16.95 0.51 -15.11
N TRP A 681 15.71 0.11 -15.40
CA TRP A 681 15.31 -0.47 -16.69
C TRP A 681 15.15 0.60 -17.77
N TYR A 682 14.33 1.62 -17.52
CA TYR A 682 14.11 2.72 -18.47
C TYR A 682 15.40 3.49 -18.76
N GLY A 683 16.24 3.69 -17.74
CA GLY A 683 17.57 4.26 -17.90
C GLY A 683 18.50 3.40 -18.76
N ALA A 684 18.47 2.07 -18.62
CA ALA A 684 19.25 1.15 -19.44
C ALA A 684 18.78 1.15 -20.91
N LEU A 685 17.47 1.02 -21.16
CA LEU A 685 16.89 1.09 -22.50
C LEU A 685 17.28 2.41 -23.20
N ARG A 686 17.17 3.54 -22.49
CA ARG A 686 17.56 4.87 -22.99
C ARG A 686 19.06 4.95 -23.35
N GLN A 687 19.94 4.39 -22.52
CA GLN A 687 21.39 4.35 -22.78
C GLN A 687 21.76 3.46 -23.98
N LEU A 688 20.92 2.48 -24.31
CA LEU A 688 21.06 1.62 -25.48
C LEU A 688 20.34 2.16 -26.72
N CYS A 689 19.77 3.36 -26.60
CA CYS A 689 19.00 4.05 -27.63
C CYS A 689 17.80 3.24 -28.14
N LEU A 690 17.16 2.48 -27.25
CA LEU A 690 15.89 1.82 -27.51
C LEU A 690 14.77 2.78 -27.13
N GLU A 691 14.13 3.38 -28.12
CA GLU A 691 13.04 4.32 -27.91
C GLU A 691 11.69 3.61 -27.80
N PRO A 692 10.91 3.85 -26.72
CA PRO A 692 9.56 3.31 -26.59
C PRO A 692 8.67 3.66 -27.79
N GLY A 693 7.87 2.70 -28.25
CA GLY A 693 7.00 2.75 -29.43
C GLY A 693 7.70 2.88 -30.79
N VAL A 694 9.03 2.81 -30.82
CA VAL A 694 9.82 2.80 -32.06
C VAL A 694 10.67 1.54 -32.14
N ASP A 695 11.55 1.34 -31.15
CA ASP A 695 12.45 0.18 -31.09
C ASP A 695 11.96 -0.90 -30.12
N VAL A 696 11.27 -0.47 -29.06
CA VAL A 696 10.71 -1.31 -28.01
C VAL A 696 9.30 -0.84 -27.67
N ASP A 697 8.34 -1.73 -27.52
CA ASP A 697 7.08 -1.42 -26.86
C ASP A 697 7.17 -1.75 -25.37
N VAL A 698 6.46 -0.99 -24.54
CA VAL A 698 6.47 -1.16 -23.08
C VAL A 698 5.05 -1.47 -22.63
N PHE A 699 4.91 -2.49 -21.80
CA PHE A 699 3.67 -2.84 -21.10
C PHE A 699 3.97 -2.86 -19.60
N ASP A 700 3.35 -1.94 -18.86
CA ASP A 700 3.45 -1.88 -17.41
C ASP A 700 2.23 -2.56 -16.76
N THR A 701 2.46 -3.54 -15.88
CA THR A 701 1.39 -4.18 -15.11
C THR A 701 0.95 -3.25 -13.97
N HIS A 702 -0.31 -2.82 -13.96
CA HIS A 702 -0.85 -1.90 -12.94
C HIS A 702 -1.29 -2.57 -11.63
N ALA A 703 -0.61 -2.34 -10.51
CA ALA A 703 -0.89 -2.97 -9.21
C ALA A 703 -0.69 -4.51 -9.18
N PRO A 704 0.48 -5.03 -9.59
CA PRO A 704 0.74 -6.47 -9.68
C PRO A 704 0.49 -7.23 -8.36
N THR A 705 0.81 -6.61 -7.23
CA THR A 705 0.63 -7.19 -5.89
C THR A 705 -0.83 -7.44 -5.49
N SER A 706 -1.79 -6.92 -6.26
CA SER A 706 -3.22 -7.09 -5.99
C SER A 706 -3.79 -8.45 -6.40
N GLY A 707 -3.15 -9.14 -7.35
CA GLY A 707 -3.66 -10.39 -7.94
C GLY A 707 -4.96 -10.23 -8.75
N VAL A 708 -5.44 -9.01 -9.04
CA VAL A 708 -6.76 -8.84 -9.70
C VAL A 708 -6.74 -8.92 -11.24
N GLY A 709 -5.73 -9.54 -11.86
CA GLY A 709 -5.80 -9.94 -13.28
C GLY A 709 -5.33 -8.92 -14.30
N ASN A 710 -4.16 -8.35 -14.09
CA ASN A 710 -3.59 -7.22 -14.82
C ASN A 710 -2.37 -7.58 -15.69
N GLY A 711 -1.85 -8.81 -15.58
CA GLY A 711 -0.76 -9.32 -16.42
C GLY A 711 -1.10 -9.40 -17.92
N LEU A 712 -0.08 -9.59 -18.76
CA LEU A 712 -0.18 -9.54 -20.21
C LEU A 712 -1.20 -10.56 -20.78
N GLY A 713 -1.29 -11.76 -20.20
CA GLY A 713 -2.24 -12.81 -20.55
C GLY A 713 -3.69 -12.49 -20.21
N GLY A 714 -3.95 -11.49 -19.37
CA GLY A 714 -5.26 -10.91 -19.14
C GLY A 714 -5.66 -9.83 -20.15
N ARG A 715 -4.71 -9.35 -20.97
CA ARG A 715 -4.86 -8.12 -21.77
C ARG A 715 -4.63 -8.31 -23.27
N ALA A 716 -3.82 -9.29 -23.65
CA ALA A 716 -3.42 -9.51 -25.02
C ALA A 716 -3.78 -10.91 -25.52
N THR A 717 -3.94 -11.04 -26.83
CA THR A 717 -4.01 -12.32 -27.53
C THR A 717 -2.68 -12.63 -28.22
N LEU A 718 -2.52 -13.87 -28.66
CA LEU A 718 -1.38 -14.28 -29.49
C LEU A 718 -1.24 -13.43 -30.77
N GLY A 719 -2.35 -13.04 -31.41
CA GLY A 719 -2.29 -12.28 -32.66
C GLY A 719 -1.80 -10.84 -32.47
N GLN A 720 -1.96 -10.28 -31.27
CA GLN A 720 -1.48 -8.95 -30.91
C GLN A 720 -0.01 -8.92 -30.53
N ILE A 721 0.49 -9.98 -29.87
CA ILE A 721 1.90 -10.06 -29.47
C ILE A 721 2.77 -10.84 -30.46
N GLY A 722 2.17 -11.52 -31.44
CA GLY A 722 2.87 -12.44 -32.35
C GLY A 722 3.91 -11.78 -33.25
N GLY A 723 3.85 -10.46 -33.44
CA GLY A 723 4.85 -9.70 -34.19
C GLY A 723 6.14 -9.41 -33.41
N TYR A 724 6.11 -9.46 -32.07
CA TYR A 724 7.32 -9.33 -31.27
C TYR A 724 8.12 -10.64 -31.35
N THR A 725 9.41 -10.56 -31.64
CA THR A 725 10.31 -11.73 -31.64
C THR A 725 11.09 -11.85 -30.34
N ASP A 726 11.17 -10.76 -29.58
CA ASP A 726 11.95 -10.70 -28.35
C ASP A 726 11.10 -10.10 -27.23
N LEU A 727 11.12 -10.75 -26.07
CA LEU A 727 10.46 -10.29 -24.85
C LEU A 727 11.50 -10.00 -23.78
N LEU A 728 11.42 -8.81 -23.18
CA LEU A 728 12.13 -8.49 -21.95
C LEU A 728 11.09 -8.51 -20.82
N TYR A 729 11.36 -9.23 -19.75
CA TYR A 729 10.44 -9.37 -18.62
C TYR A 729 11.18 -9.07 -17.33
N THR A 730 10.58 -8.24 -16.49
CA THR A 730 11.01 -8.04 -15.10
C THR A 730 9.84 -8.28 -14.15
N SER A 731 10.06 -9.09 -13.13
CA SER A 731 9.17 -9.17 -11.97
C SER A 731 9.68 -8.33 -10.79
N GLY A 732 10.76 -7.54 -10.97
CA GLY A 732 11.34 -6.71 -9.89
C GLY A 732 11.52 -7.50 -8.59
N ASP A 733 10.80 -7.04 -7.56
CA ASP A 733 10.74 -7.61 -6.20
C ASP A 733 9.45 -8.40 -5.90
N LEU A 734 8.71 -8.80 -6.93
CA LEU A 734 7.43 -9.49 -6.74
C LEU A 734 7.65 -10.93 -6.24
N GLY A 735 7.35 -11.16 -4.96
CA GLY A 735 7.34 -12.49 -4.35
C GLY A 735 6.17 -13.41 -4.77
N THR A 736 5.07 -12.84 -5.24
CA THR A 736 3.85 -13.56 -5.65
C THR A 736 3.18 -12.85 -6.82
N TRP A 737 2.31 -13.55 -7.55
CA TRP A 737 1.58 -13.00 -8.71
C TRP A 737 2.51 -12.50 -9.82
N THR A 738 3.54 -13.30 -10.13
CA THR A 738 4.42 -13.06 -11.29
C THR A 738 3.73 -13.55 -12.58
N LEU A 739 4.27 -14.57 -13.25
CA LEU A 739 3.62 -15.16 -14.43
C LEU A 739 2.50 -16.13 -14.03
N SER A 740 1.24 -15.74 -14.26
CA SER A 740 0.09 -16.55 -13.88
C SER A 740 -0.32 -17.60 -14.92
N ASN A 741 -0.92 -18.68 -14.43
CA ASN A 741 -1.47 -19.79 -15.21
C ASN A 741 -2.98 -19.61 -15.52
N GLY A 742 -3.56 -18.46 -15.17
CA GLY A 742 -5.00 -18.19 -15.27
C GLY A 742 -5.82 -18.81 -14.16
N ASP A 743 -5.29 -18.91 -12.94
CA ASP A 743 -6.07 -19.34 -11.79
C ASP A 743 -6.99 -18.21 -11.29
N PHE A 744 -8.28 -18.47 -11.19
CA PHE A 744 -9.25 -17.44 -10.80
C PHE A 744 -9.32 -17.22 -9.27
N LEU A 745 -8.48 -17.91 -8.51
CA LEU A 745 -8.37 -17.80 -7.05
C LEU A 745 -7.31 -16.81 -6.63
N GLY A 746 -6.25 -16.68 -7.42
CA GLY A 746 -5.14 -15.80 -7.20
C GLY A 746 -5.12 -14.71 -8.26
N ASP A 747 -4.60 -15.05 -9.45
CA ASP A 747 -4.43 -14.15 -10.59
C ASP A 747 -5.07 -14.74 -11.87
N PRO A 748 -6.18 -14.17 -12.37
CA PRO A 748 -6.91 -14.71 -13.51
C PRO A 748 -6.21 -14.49 -14.87
N GLY A 749 -5.09 -13.77 -14.94
CA GLY A 749 -4.29 -13.62 -16.15
C GLY A 749 -3.68 -14.96 -16.58
N ASN A 750 -3.92 -15.42 -17.81
CA ASN A 750 -3.29 -16.64 -18.32
C ASN A 750 -2.01 -16.31 -19.10
N ASP A 751 -1.02 -15.77 -18.40
CA ASP A 751 0.25 -15.33 -18.98
C ASP A 751 1.02 -16.49 -19.57
N LEU A 752 1.12 -17.60 -18.84
CA LEU A 752 1.85 -18.78 -19.27
C LEU A 752 1.23 -19.38 -20.53
N GLY A 753 -0.10 -19.43 -20.63
CA GLY A 753 -0.78 -19.89 -21.84
C GLY A 753 -0.47 -19.00 -23.05
N LEU A 754 -0.45 -17.68 -22.86
CA LEU A 754 -0.10 -16.71 -23.91
C LEU A 754 1.39 -16.87 -24.33
N LEU A 755 2.31 -16.94 -23.38
CA LEU A 755 3.74 -17.08 -23.63
C LEU A 755 4.07 -18.42 -24.32
N GLU A 756 3.46 -19.53 -23.89
CA GLU A 756 3.64 -20.83 -24.54
C GLU A 756 3.15 -20.81 -25.99
N ALA A 757 2.01 -20.17 -26.26
CA ALA A 757 1.51 -19.98 -27.61
C ALA A 757 2.44 -19.08 -28.45
N TRP A 758 3.03 -18.05 -27.85
CA TRP A 758 4.01 -17.18 -28.50
C TRP A 758 5.29 -17.92 -28.87
N PHE A 759 5.87 -18.68 -27.93
CA PHE A 759 7.04 -19.55 -28.21
C PHE A 759 6.75 -20.58 -29.30
N ALA A 760 5.52 -21.08 -29.41
CA ALA A 760 5.14 -22.04 -30.45
C ALA A 760 5.21 -21.47 -31.88
N LEU A 761 5.26 -20.15 -32.06
CA LEU A 761 5.51 -19.51 -33.36
C LEU A 761 6.96 -19.73 -33.85
N GLY A 762 7.89 -20.06 -32.95
CA GLY A 762 9.30 -20.30 -33.23
C GLY A 762 10.12 -19.01 -33.44
N GLY A 763 11.44 -19.11 -33.23
CA GLY A 763 12.35 -17.97 -33.38
C GLY A 763 12.10 -16.86 -32.37
N ARG A 764 11.75 -17.23 -31.14
CA ARG A 764 11.34 -16.31 -30.07
C ARG A 764 12.38 -16.28 -28.95
N ASP A 765 12.85 -15.11 -28.59
CA ASP A 765 13.85 -14.96 -27.53
C ASP A 765 13.27 -14.22 -26.32
N MET A 766 13.60 -14.64 -25.11
CA MET A 766 13.06 -14.02 -23.89
C MET A 766 14.16 -13.82 -22.85
N PHE A 767 14.21 -12.63 -22.28
CA PHE A 767 15.01 -12.33 -21.11
C PHE A 767 14.09 -12.15 -19.90
N LEU A 768 14.30 -12.92 -18.83
CA LEU A 768 13.54 -12.84 -17.59
C LEU A 768 14.47 -12.51 -16.41
N SER A 769 13.99 -11.68 -15.50
CA SER A 769 14.78 -11.10 -14.41
C SER A 769 13.86 -10.82 -13.22
N GLY A 770 14.26 -11.21 -12.02
CA GLY A 770 13.44 -11.06 -10.80
C GLY A 770 14.01 -11.83 -9.61
N ASP A 771 13.79 -11.33 -8.40
CA ASP A 771 14.29 -11.92 -7.13
C ASP A 771 13.66 -13.30 -6.83
N ASP A 772 12.33 -13.34 -6.91
CA ASP A 772 11.46 -14.45 -6.50
C ASP A 772 10.75 -15.16 -7.67
N LEU A 773 11.23 -14.96 -8.89
CA LEU A 773 10.53 -15.45 -10.07
C LEU A 773 10.40 -16.99 -10.08
N ALA A 774 11.45 -17.71 -9.69
CA ALA A 774 11.44 -19.16 -9.64
C ALA A 774 10.65 -19.70 -8.44
N SER A 775 10.74 -19.09 -7.26
CA SER A 775 9.94 -19.45 -6.08
C SER A 775 8.44 -19.28 -6.37
N SER A 776 8.07 -18.15 -6.96
CA SER A 776 6.71 -17.80 -7.36
C SER A 776 6.15 -18.79 -8.40
N LEU A 777 6.90 -19.07 -9.47
CA LEU A 777 6.53 -20.06 -10.48
C LEU A 777 6.42 -21.49 -9.90
N HIS A 778 7.29 -21.85 -8.95
CA HIS A 778 7.26 -23.16 -8.30
C HIS A 778 5.98 -23.34 -7.46
N ALA A 779 5.57 -22.29 -6.76
CA ALA A 779 4.38 -22.28 -5.92
C ALA A 779 3.06 -22.22 -6.74
N SER A 780 3.11 -21.63 -7.94
CA SER A 780 1.94 -21.36 -8.81
C SER A 780 1.40 -22.58 -9.58
N GLY A 781 1.67 -23.80 -9.09
CA GLY A 781 1.08 -25.04 -9.59
C GLY A 781 1.77 -25.67 -10.81
N PRO A 782 1.21 -26.78 -11.34
CA PRO A 782 1.91 -27.64 -12.31
C PRO A 782 2.27 -26.97 -13.64
N ALA A 783 1.44 -26.05 -14.13
CA ALA A 783 1.70 -25.33 -15.39
C ALA A 783 2.89 -24.37 -15.25
N ALA A 784 2.92 -23.59 -14.16
CA ALA A 784 4.02 -22.68 -13.84
C ALA A 784 5.33 -23.43 -13.60
N ARG A 785 5.28 -24.55 -12.88
CA ARG A 785 6.44 -25.44 -12.72
C ARG A 785 6.93 -26.01 -14.05
N ALA A 786 6.03 -26.38 -14.95
CA ALA A 786 6.41 -26.85 -16.28
C ALA A 786 7.06 -25.74 -17.12
N PHE A 787 6.62 -24.49 -16.99
CA PHE A 787 7.26 -23.35 -17.64
C PHE A 787 8.67 -23.12 -17.07
N LEU A 788 8.83 -23.14 -15.75
CA LEU A 788 10.13 -23.05 -15.08
C LEU A 788 11.12 -24.13 -15.56
N GLU A 789 10.68 -25.39 -15.58
CA GLU A 789 11.53 -26.53 -15.94
C GLU A 789 11.83 -26.58 -17.46
N ASN A 790 10.86 -26.28 -18.32
CA ASN A 790 11.01 -26.44 -19.77
C ASN A 790 11.50 -25.17 -20.50
N ARG A 791 11.10 -23.98 -20.04
CA ARG A 791 11.44 -22.69 -20.69
C ARG A 791 12.63 -22.04 -20.04
N LEU A 792 12.62 -21.85 -18.73
CA LEU A 792 13.81 -21.31 -18.03
C LEU A 792 14.91 -22.36 -17.95
N GLY A 793 14.55 -23.65 -17.98
CA GLY A 793 15.52 -24.75 -17.97
C GLY A 793 16.20 -24.88 -16.62
N VAL A 794 15.44 -24.69 -15.54
CA VAL A 794 15.97 -24.71 -14.18
C VAL A 794 15.13 -25.58 -13.25
N THR A 795 15.78 -26.11 -12.23
CA THR A 795 15.13 -26.70 -11.06
C THR A 795 15.27 -25.72 -9.90
N PHE A 796 14.12 -25.32 -9.33
CA PHE A 796 14.07 -24.59 -8.07
C PHE A 796 14.58 -25.45 -6.91
N VAL A 797 15.40 -24.87 -6.04
CA VAL A 797 15.99 -25.55 -4.88
C VAL A 797 15.48 -24.94 -3.58
N ASP A 798 15.62 -23.61 -3.44
CA ASP A 798 15.36 -22.86 -2.22
C ASP A 798 15.02 -21.41 -2.63
N PRO A 799 14.09 -20.70 -1.95
CA PRO A 799 13.85 -19.29 -2.25
C PRO A 799 15.07 -18.42 -1.91
N ASP A 800 15.96 -18.80 -0.99
CA ASP A 800 17.05 -17.96 -0.55
C ASP A 800 18.44 -18.55 -0.84
N VAL A 801 19.18 -17.94 -1.75
CA VAL A 801 20.57 -18.35 -2.02
C VAL A 801 21.50 -18.08 -0.82
N ARG A 802 21.17 -17.18 0.11
CA ARG A 802 22.09 -16.71 1.18
C ARG A 802 22.54 -17.81 2.11
N ASP A 803 21.67 -18.75 2.44
CA ASP A 803 21.97 -19.95 3.22
C ASP A 803 23.14 -20.76 2.61
N ASN A 804 23.34 -20.60 1.30
CA ASN A 804 24.28 -21.35 0.50
C ASN A 804 25.56 -20.58 0.13
N ILE A 805 25.61 -19.28 0.38
CA ILE A 805 26.75 -18.38 0.10
C ILE A 805 27.30 -17.75 1.37
N ALA A 806 27.17 -18.45 2.50
CA ALA A 806 27.61 -18.03 3.82
C ALA A 806 26.98 -16.69 4.29
N GLY A 807 25.69 -16.51 4.03
CA GLY A 807 24.90 -15.38 4.52
C GLY A 807 25.21 -14.03 3.87
N GLN A 808 25.80 -14.02 2.66
CA GLN A 808 26.12 -12.77 1.97
C GLN A 808 24.85 -12.10 1.43
N THR A 809 24.62 -10.85 1.83
CA THR A 809 23.52 -10.01 1.31
C THR A 809 23.88 -9.28 0.02
N ALA A 810 25.18 -9.17 -0.29
CA ALA A 810 25.71 -8.52 -1.48
C ALA A 810 26.65 -9.47 -2.26
N PRO A 811 26.19 -10.66 -2.70
CA PRO A 811 27.07 -11.59 -3.37
C PRO A 811 27.73 -10.99 -4.61
N LEU A 812 29.02 -11.30 -4.75
CA LEU A 812 29.68 -11.18 -6.04
C LEU A 812 29.19 -12.31 -6.95
N VAL A 813 28.65 -11.92 -8.10
CA VAL A 813 28.28 -12.81 -9.19
C VAL A 813 29.41 -12.82 -10.20
N VAL A 814 29.80 -14.01 -10.66
CA VAL A 814 30.86 -14.18 -11.66
C VAL A 814 30.36 -15.01 -12.84
N THR A 815 30.77 -14.64 -14.05
CA THR A 815 30.47 -15.43 -15.25
C THR A 815 31.24 -16.74 -15.25
N THR A 816 30.62 -17.82 -15.72
CA THR A 816 31.27 -19.14 -15.82
C THR A 816 32.08 -19.26 -17.11
N ALA A 817 32.94 -20.28 -17.20
CA ALA A 817 33.66 -20.59 -18.43
C ALA A 817 32.75 -21.00 -19.61
N SER A 818 31.50 -21.41 -19.33
CA SER A 818 30.50 -21.79 -20.33
C SER A 818 29.62 -20.62 -20.78
N ASN A 819 29.84 -19.43 -20.23
CA ASN A 819 29.10 -18.22 -20.58
C ASN A 819 29.28 -17.85 -22.06
N SER A 820 28.16 -17.66 -22.76
CA SER A 820 28.11 -17.25 -24.17
C SER A 820 27.31 -15.96 -24.39
N VAL A 821 26.80 -15.35 -23.31
CA VAL A 821 25.90 -14.19 -23.36
C VAL A 821 26.63 -12.96 -22.81
N PHE A 822 27.07 -12.99 -21.55
CA PHE A 822 27.69 -11.84 -20.88
C PHE A 822 29.16 -11.67 -21.28
N THR A 823 29.41 -11.22 -22.51
CA THR A 823 30.76 -11.16 -23.09
C THR A 823 31.55 -9.91 -22.73
N THR A 824 30.89 -8.85 -22.24
CA THR A 824 31.54 -7.57 -21.93
C THR A 824 31.73 -7.34 -20.42
N VAL A 825 31.17 -8.21 -19.58
CA VAL A 825 31.35 -8.21 -18.12
C VAL A 825 31.72 -9.60 -17.61
N SER A 826 32.66 -9.67 -16.67
CA SER A 826 33.05 -10.90 -15.99
C SER A 826 32.39 -11.10 -14.63
N ASP A 827 31.88 -10.01 -14.05
CA ASP A 827 31.36 -9.97 -12.69
C ASP A 827 30.46 -8.74 -12.43
N TRP A 828 29.61 -8.88 -11.42
CA TRP A 828 28.78 -7.81 -10.85
C TRP A 828 28.38 -8.13 -9.41
N LEU A 829 27.90 -7.13 -8.67
CA LEU A 829 27.27 -7.34 -7.37
C LEU A 829 25.77 -7.45 -7.57
N ALA A 830 25.16 -8.50 -7.02
CA ALA A 830 23.72 -8.58 -6.84
C ALA A 830 23.41 -8.13 -5.41
N TYR A 831 22.72 -7.00 -5.26
CA TYR A 831 22.40 -6.36 -4.00
C TYR A 831 21.19 -5.44 -4.15
N GLY A 832 20.09 -5.75 -3.47
CA GLY A 832 18.92 -4.88 -3.42
C GLY A 832 18.66 -4.24 -2.06
N GLY A 833 19.45 -4.56 -1.04
CA GLY A 833 19.17 -4.11 0.32
C GLY A 833 19.69 -5.08 1.35
N CYS A 834 18.93 -5.32 2.41
CA CYS A 834 19.41 -6.21 3.47
C CYS A 834 18.97 -7.67 3.30
N ALA A 835 19.35 -8.47 4.30
CA ALA A 835 18.97 -9.86 4.54
C ALA A 835 17.45 -10.20 4.65
N GLY A 836 16.49 -9.34 4.28
CA GLY A 836 15.06 -9.66 4.35
C GLY A 836 14.19 -9.04 3.27
N ILE A 837 14.80 -8.35 2.30
CA ILE A 837 14.07 -7.66 1.22
C ILE A 837 14.55 -8.16 -0.16
N ASN A 838 15.52 -9.10 -0.24
CA ASN A 838 16.08 -9.60 -1.50
C ASN A 838 16.72 -10.98 -1.33
N ASP A 839 15.88 -12.01 -1.19
CA ASP A 839 16.24 -13.42 -1.15
C ASP A 839 16.30 -14.02 -2.56
N PHE A 840 17.44 -13.82 -3.23
CA PHE A 840 17.60 -14.30 -4.61
C PHE A 840 17.40 -15.82 -4.69
N ASP A 841 16.51 -16.23 -5.59
CA ASP A 841 16.16 -17.62 -5.82
C ASP A 841 17.39 -18.52 -6.02
N ASN A 842 17.38 -19.65 -5.35
CA ASN A 842 18.36 -20.69 -5.57
C ASN A 842 17.88 -21.67 -6.66
N VAL A 843 18.53 -21.64 -7.82
CA VAL A 843 18.22 -22.54 -8.93
C VAL A 843 19.46 -23.26 -9.46
N VAL A 844 19.22 -24.45 -10.02
CA VAL A 844 20.23 -25.22 -10.74
C VAL A 844 19.79 -25.46 -12.18
N PRO A 845 20.70 -25.40 -13.18
CA PRO A 845 20.35 -25.72 -14.55
C PRO A 845 19.81 -27.15 -14.69
N LEU A 846 18.73 -27.29 -15.47
CA LEU A 846 18.06 -28.54 -15.78
C LEU A 846 18.23 -28.88 -17.27
N GLY A 847 18.46 -30.16 -17.57
CA GLY A 847 18.58 -30.64 -18.95
C GLY A 847 19.80 -30.07 -19.68
N GLY A 848 19.60 -29.55 -20.89
CA GLY A 848 20.64 -28.96 -21.74
C GLY A 848 20.91 -27.48 -21.48
N ALA A 849 20.28 -26.87 -20.47
CA ALA A 849 20.49 -25.47 -20.13
C ALA A 849 21.93 -25.21 -19.64
N THR A 850 22.45 -24.03 -19.96
CA THR A 850 23.83 -23.62 -19.66
C THR A 850 23.84 -22.58 -18.54
N ARG A 851 24.63 -22.82 -17.49
CA ARG A 851 24.89 -21.82 -16.45
C ARG A 851 25.79 -20.71 -16.98
N LEU A 852 25.28 -19.50 -17.09
CA LEU A 852 26.02 -18.32 -17.59
C LEU A 852 26.82 -17.64 -16.47
N ALA A 853 26.23 -17.53 -15.28
CA ALA A 853 26.86 -16.91 -14.11
C ALA A 853 26.45 -17.62 -12.82
N GLN A 854 27.20 -17.39 -11.74
CA GLN A 854 26.99 -18.04 -10.45
C GLN A 854 27.29 -17.09 -9.28
N PHE A 855 26.58 -17.30 -8.18
CA PHE A 855 26.87 -16.64 -6.91
C PHE A 855 28.13 -17.24 -6.28
N THR A 856 28.95 -16.40 -5.64
CA THR A 856 30.18 -16.83 -4.97
C THR A 856 30.08 -16.69 -3.46
N ALA A 857 30.86 -17.48 -2.72
CA ALA A 857 31.11 -17.34 -1.29
C ALA A 857 32.04 -16.13 -1.00
N PRO A 858 32.20 -15.70 0.28
CA PRO A 858 33.00 -14.53 0.62
C PRO A 858 34.41 -14.56 0.02
N GLY A 859 34.82 -13.45 -0.59
CA GLY A 859 36.10 -13.33 -1.28
C GLY A 859 36.11 -13.82 -2.73
N GLY A 860 34.94 -14.08 -3.33
CA GLY A 860 34.80 -14.50 -4.73
C GLY A 860 35.08 -15.98 -4.96
N VAL A 861 35.00 -16.79 -3.90
CA VAL A 861 35.28 -18.23 -3.98
C VAL A 861 34.06 -18.96 -4.53
N GLU A 862 34.24 -19.82 -5.53
CA GLU A 862 33.15 -20.64 -6.05
C GLU A 862 32.59 -21.56 -4.95
N THR A 863 31.27 -21.62 -4.82
CA THR A 863 30.62 -22.56 -3.89
C THR A 863 30.73 -23.99 -4.45
N PRO A 864 30.75 -25.02 -3.58
CA PRO A 864 30.75 -26.42 -4.04
C PRO A 864 29.44 -26.83 -4.75
N TYR A 865 28.41 -26.00 -4.66
CA TYR A 865 27.10 -26.25 -5.23
C TYR A 865 26.91 -25.47 -6.55
N PRO A 866 26.19 -26.05 -7.53
CA PRO A 866 26.12 -25.50 -8.88
C PRO A 866 25.10 -24.35 -9.05
N TYR A 867 24.90 -23.52 -8.04
CA TYR A 867 23.85 -22.49 -8.01
C TYR A 867 24.09 -21.41 -9.06
N ALA A 868 23.08 -21.20 -9.91
CA ALA A 868 23.16 -20.25 -11.01
C ALA A 868 22.62 -18.89 -10.59
N ALA A 869 23.29 -17.82 -11.01
CA ALA A 869 22.77 -16.45 -10.97
C ALA A 869 22.19 -16.03 -12.32
N ALA A 870 22.59 -16.72 -13.40
CA ALA A 870 22.03 -16.55 -14.73
C ALA A 870 22.14 -17.83 -15.56
N ILE A 871 21.14 -18.08 -16.40
CA ILE A 871 20.95 -19.32 -17.17
C ILE A 871 20.61 -18.99 -18.62
N LEU A 872 21.12 -19.79 -19.55
CA LEU A 872 20.66 -19.83 -20.94
C LEU A 872 20.04 -21.20 -21.20
N ASN A 873 18.75 -21.21 -21.55
CA ASN A 873 18.08 -22.37 -22.11
C ASN A 873 17.79 -22.12 -23.60
N ALA A 874 18.59 -22.72 -24.47
CA ALA A 874 18.42 -22.63 -25.91
C ALA A 874 17.76 -23.92 -26.43
N SER A 875 16.59 -23.77 -27.07
CA SER A 875 15.83 -24.86 -27.69
C SER A 875 15.56 -24.55 -29.16
N GLY A 876 15.05 -25.53 -29.92
CA GLY A 876 14.66 -25.31 -31.32
C GLY A 876 13.55 -24.26 -31.52
N SER A 877 12.85 -23.87 -30.45
CA SER A 877 11.82 -22.84 -30.44
C SER A 877 12.32 -21.43 -30.12
N GLY A 878 13.54 -21.26 -29.60
CA GLY A 878 14.01 -19.96 -29.10
C GLY A 878 15.10 -20.01 -28.04
N ARG A 879 15.62 -18.85 -27.64
CA ARG A 879 16.63 -18.70 -26.58
C ARG A 879 16.04 -17.96 -25.38
N VAL A 880 16.08 -18.59 -24.22
CA VAL A 880 15.63 -17.99 -22.96
C VAL A 880 16.86 -17.70 -22.09
N VAL A 881 17.06 -16.44 -21.74
CA VAL A 881 18.03 -16.03 -20.73
C VAL A 881 17.27 -15.67 -19.46
N SER A 882 17.64 -16.22 -18.32
CA SER A 882 17.04 -15.84 -17.03
C SER A 882 18.10 -15.43 -16.02
N MET A 883 17.76 -14.47 -15.17
CA MET A 883 18.53 -14.06 -13.98
C MET A 883 17.66 -14.17 -12.74
N ASN A 884 18.25 -14.61 -11.64
CA ASN A 884 17.55 -14.85 -10.36
C ASN A 884 17.55 -13.61 -9.46
N HIS A 885 17.87 -12.46 -10.03
CA HIS A 885 17.90 -11.18 -9.37
C HIS A 885 17.64 -10.12 -10.42
N ASP A 886 16.91 -9.07 -10.06
CA ASP A 886 16.54 -8.08 -11.05
C ASP A 886 17.70 -7.14 -11.43
N LEU A 887 17.64 -6.52 -12.62
CA LEU A 887 18.58 -5.47 -13.02
C LEU A 887 18.60 -4.28 -12.05
N MET A 888 17.51 -4.00 -11.34
CA MET A 888 17.48 -2.99 -10.28
C MET A 888 18.43 -3.32 -9.12
N TYR A 889 18.71 -4.61 -8.88
CA TYR A 889 19.63 -5.10 -7.85
C TYR A 889 21.07 -5.30 -8.35
N VAL A 890 21.36 -4.96 -9.60
CA VAL A 890 22.73 -5.01 -10.12
C VAL A 890 23.48 -3.74 -9.75
N LEU A 891 24.48 -3.87 -8.88
CA LEU A 891 25.39 -2.79 -8.52
C LEU A 891 26.75 -2.91 -9.22
N GLN A 892 27.36 -1.74 -9.42
CA GLN A 892 28.74 -1.62 -9.87
C GLN A 892 29.68 -1.46 -8.66
N PRO A 893 30.69 -2.34 -8.48
CA PRO A 893 31.73 -2.11 -7.48
C PRO A 893 32.45 -0.78 -7.75
N ALA A 894 32.74 0.01 -6.71
CA ALA A 894 33.28 1.38 -6.80
C ALA A 894 34.64 1.53 -7.54
N ALA A 895 35.28 0.43 -7.97
CA ALA A 895 36.41 0.48 -8.88
C ALA A 895 35.92 0.81 -10.30
N LYS A 896 36.15 2.07 -10.73
CA LYS A 896 35.85 2.62 -12.06
C LYS A 896 36.02 1.59 -13.18
N SER A 897 34.90 1.16 -13.76
CA SER A 897 34.90 0.42 -15.03
C SER A 897 35.33 1.38 -16.15
N PRO A 898 36.08 0.92 -17.17
CA PRO A 898 36.41 1.73 -18.35
C PRO A 898 35.20 1.99 -19.28
N SER A 899 34.04 1.37 -19.02
CA SER A 899 32.81 1.60 -19.77
C SER A 899 32.08 2.87 -19.29
N PRO A 900 31.56 3.73 -20.19
CA PRO A 900 30.70 4.85 -19.84
C PRO A 900 29.29 4.43 -19.38
N LEU A 901 28.92 3.15 -19.53
CA LEU A 901 27.61 2.60 -19.16
C LEU A 901 27.64 1.97 -17.75
N ASN A 902 26.53 2.07 -17.03
CA ASN A 902 26.38 1.38 -15.74
C ASN A 902 26.32 -0.16 -15.94
N ARG A 903 26.62 -0.95 -14.90
CA ARG A 903 26.79 -2.41 -15.03
C ARG A 903 25.53 -3.11 -15.56
N ARG A 904 24.35 -2.72 -15.09
CA ARG A 904 23.06 -3.26 -15.54
C ARG A 904 22.78 -3.00 -17.03
N THR A 905 23.14 -1.82 -17.54
CA THR A 905 23.01 -1.50 -18.97
C THR A 905 23.92 -2.40 -19.80
N VAL A 906 25.12 -2.70 -19.30
CA VAL A 906 26.04 -3.60 -20.00
C VAL A 906 25.54 -5.05 -20.02
N LEU A 907 24.92 -5.53 -18.93
CA LEU A 907 24.27 -6.84 -18.91
C LEU A 907 23.14 -6.92 -19.93
N LEU A 908 22.26 -5.90 -19.95
CA LEU A 908 21.17 -5.83 -20.92
C LEU A 908 21.71 -5.77 -22.37
N LEU A 909 22.77 -4.99 -22.62
CA LEU A 909 23.43 -4.91 -23.91
C LEU A 909 23.93 -6.28 -24.39
N ASP A 910 24.57 -7.04 -23.51
CA ASP A 910 25.07 -8.38 -23.82
C ASP A 910 23.94 -9.36 -24.18
N VAL A 911 22.82 -9.31 -23.44
CA VAL A 911 21.61 -10.08 -23.75
C VAL A 911 21.03 -9.69 -25.11
N LEU A 912 20.86 -8.39 -25.36
CA LEU A 912 20.31 -7.89 -26.62
C LEU A 912 21.23 -8.23 -27.81
N ASN A 913 22.54 -8.13 -27.65
CA ASN A 913 23.51 -8.55 -28.67
C ASN A 913 23.44 -10.06 -28.91
N HIS A 914 23.27 -10.85 -27.85
CA HIS A 914 23.05 -12.30 -27.99
C HIS A 914 21.79 -12.57 -28.80
N PHE A 915 20.68 -11.89 -28.51
CA PHE A 915 19.43 -11.99 -29.28
C PHE A 915 19.54 -11.40 -30.70
N GLY A 916 20.54 -10.58 -30.96
CA GLY A 916 20.74 -9.87 -32.22
C GLY A 916 19.78 -8.70 -32.38
N VAL A 917 19.33 -8.11 -31.27
CA VAL A 917 18.51 -6.88 -31.26
C VAL A 917 19.41 -5.68 -31.55
N PRO A 918 19.12 -4.87 -32.59
CA PRO A 918 19.88 -3.66 -32.89
C PRO A 918 19.88 -2.66 -31.72
N ASN A 919 21.02 -2.02 -31.48
CA ASN A 919 21.18 -0.98 -30.47
C ASN A 919 22.33 -0.04 -30.87
N CYS A 920 22.42 1.14 -30.24
CA CYS A 920 23.43 2.14 -30.61
C CYS A 920 24.86 1.83 -30.12
N GLN A 921 25.07 0.70 -29.44
CA GLN A 921 26.38 0.28 -28.90
C GLN A 921 27.03 -0.84 -29.74
N GLY A 922 26.49 -1.17 -30.92
CA GLY A 922 26.88 -2.33 -31.74
C GLY A 922 28.39 -2.49 -32.03
N THR A 923 28.91 -3.64 -31.58
CA THR A 923 30.21 -4.30 -31.86
C THR A 923 31.49 -3.46 -31.99
N GLY A 924 32.12 -3.16 -30.84
CA GLY A 924 33.59 -3.20 -30.69
C GLY A 924 34.44 -2.33 -31.64
N ALA A 925 33.97 -1.15 -32.06
CA ALA A 925 34.78 -0.21 -32.84
C ALA A 925 35.25 0.98 -32.00
N SER A 926 36.57 1.18 -31.99
CA SER A 926 37.36 2.24 -31.34
C SER A 926 37.03 3.69 -31.76
N ASP A 927 35.89 3.96 -32.39
CA ASP A 927 35.51 5.30 -32.85
C ASP A 927 33.99 5.50 -32.71
N VAL A 928 33.46 5.38 -31.49
CA VAL A 928 32.16 5.99 -31.16
C VAL A 928 32.43 7.49 -30.95
N PRO A 929 31.95 8.40 -31.82
CA PRO A 929 32.01 9.82 -31.51
C PRO A 929 31.19 10.02 -30.24
N ALA A 930 31.77 10.70 -29.25
CA ALA A 930 31.09 11.07 -28.00
C ALA A 930 29.66 11.52 -28.28
N ALA A 931 28.70 10.98 -27.51
CA ALA A 931 27.27 11.29 -27.50
C ALA A 931 26.93 12.51 -28.37
N ALA A 932 26.47 12.27 -29.61
CA ALA A 932 26.02 13.36 -30.46
C ALA A 932 24.82 14.00 -29.72
N GLY A 933 25.01 15.23 -29.24
CA GLY A 933 23.98 15.95 -28.49
C GLY A 933 22.67 16.10 -29.26
N ALA A 934 21.67 16.71 -28.63
CA ALA A 934 20.36 16.97 -29.24
C ALA A 934 20.48 17.50 -30.67
N PHE A 935 19.52 17.11 -31.53
CA PHE A 935 19.49 17.55 -32.92
C PHE A 935 19.61 19.07 -33.00
N ALA A 936 20.71 19.53 -33.60
CA ALA A 936 21.08 20.93 -33.61
C ALA A 936 21.59 21.31 -34.99
N VAL A 937 21.21 22.50 -35.45
CA VAL A 937 21.68 23.08 -36.71
C VAL A 937 22.12 24.51 -36.45
N SER A 938 23.27 24.91 -36.98
CA SER A 938 23.73 26.29 -36.97
C SER A 938 24.26 26.68 -38.34
N ALA A 939 24.12 27.94 -38.73
CA ALA A 939 24.59 28.43 -40.01
C ALA A 939 25.43 29.71 -39.79
N HIS A 940 26.71 29.68 -40.18
CA HIS A 940 27.64 30.77 -39.91
C HIS A 940 28.77 30.88 -40.95
N PRO A 941 29.32 32.09 -41.20
CA PRO A 941 28.82 33.38 -40.71
C PRO A 941 27.44 33.70 -41.32
N ASN A 942 26.63 34.50 -40.65
CA ASN A 942 25.35 34.98 -41.18
C ASN A 942 25.13 36.42 -40.68
N PRO A 943 25.15 37.45 -41.56
CA PRO A 943 25.22 37.38 -43.03
C PRO A 943 26.54 36.81 -43.60
N PHE A 944 26.53 36.33 -44.85
CA PHE A 944 27.69 35.71 -45.51
C PHE A 944 27.99 36.26 -46.91
N ASN A 945 29.24 36.17 -47.37
CA ASN A 945 29.70 36.57 -48.70
C ASN A 945 30.88 35.71 -49.23
N PRO A 946 30.74 34.96 -50.33
CA PRO A 946 29.53 34.27 -50.75
C PRO A 946 29.39 32.92 -50.05
N ARG A 947 30.24 32.59 -49.06
CA ARG A 947 30.29 31.26 -48.43
C ARG A 947 29.75 31.23 -47.00
N ILE A 948 28.88 30.27 -46.70
CA ILE A 948 28.36 29.95 -45.37
C ILE A 948 28.62 28.47 -45.05
N SER A 949 28.88 28.18 -43.77
CA SER A 949 28.93 26.83 -43.22
C SER A 949 27.61 26.52 -42.51
N VAL A 950 27.07 25.33 -42.76
CA VAL A 950 25.91 24.76 -42.08
C VAL A 950 26.39 23.58 -41.26
N ASP A 951 26.49 23.79 -39.95
CA ASP A 951 26.87 22.75 -38.99
C ASP A 951 25.60 22.06 -38.52
N TRP A 952 25.63 20.73 -38.47
CA TRP A 952 24.54 19.90 -38.00
C TRP A 952 25.06 18.87 -37.00
N THR A 953 24.21 18.51 -36.05
CA THR A 953 24.38 17.37 -35.14
C THR A 953 23.15 16.50 -35.29
N LEU A 954 23.39 15.21 -35.55
CA LEU A 954 22.38 14.18 -35.69
C LEU A 954 22.57 13.16 -34.56
N PRO A 955 21.60 13.03 -33.63
CA PRO A 955 21.75 12.19 -32.44
C PRO A 955 21.63 10.69 -32.73
N ARG A 956 21.08 10.29 -33.89
CA ARG A 956 20.80 8.90 -34.26
C ARG A 956 21.03 8.64 -35.75
N PRO A 957 21.24 7.39 -36.19
CA PRO A 957 21.27 7.06 -37.61
C PRO A 957 19.98 7.47 -38.32
N GLY A 958 20.08 8.03 -39.53
CA GLY A 958 18.90 8.42 -40.28
C GLY A 958 19.19 9.05 -41.63
N HIS A 959 18.16 9.17 -42.46
CA HIS A 959 18.24 9.88 -43.73
C HIS A 959 18.29 11.40 -43.50
N LEU A 960 19.45 12.01 -43.75
CA LEU A 960 19.69 13.45 -43.59
C LEU A 960 19.54 14.16 -44.93
N ALA A 961 18.59 15.09 -45.02
CA ALA A 961 18.42 15.98 -46.16
C ALA A 961 18.64 17.44 -45.74
N VAL A 962 19.58 18.13 -46.39
CA VAL A 962 19.88 19.56 -46.17
C VAL A 962 19.68 20.32 -47.47
N LYS A 963 18.68 21.20 -47.50
CA LYS A 963 18.19 21.90 -48.70
C LYS A 963 18.10 23.41 -48.46
N VAL A 964 18.37 24.21 -49.48
CA VAL A 964 18.30 25.67 -49.45
C VAL A 964 17.11 26.15 -50.27
N PHE A 965 16.29 27.02 -49.70
CA PHE A 965 15.08 27.57 -50.31
C PHE A 965 15.13 29.10 -50.40
N ASP A 966 14.48 29.67 -51.41
CA ASP A 966 14.24 31.11 -51.50
C ASP A 966 13.00 31.54 -50.67
N VAL A 967 12.72 32.84 -50.62
CA VAL A 967 11.56 33.39 -49.88
C VAL A 967 10.18 32.97 -50.40
N ARG A 968 10.12 32.36 -51.60
CA ARG A 968 8.89 31.83 -52.20
C ARG A 968 8.72 30.33 -51.91
N GLY A 969 9.66 29.72 -51.18
CA GLY A 969 9.71 28.28 -50.93
C GLY A 969 10.23 27.47 -52.12
N ALA A 970 10.83 28.12 -53.14
CA ALA A 970 11.43 27.39 -54.26
C ALA A 970 12.79 26.81 -53.84
N LEU A 971 13.02 25.54 -54.16
CA LEU A 971 14.30 24.86 -53.93
C LEU A 971 15.40 25.52 -54.78
N VAL A 972 16.46 25.98 -54.13
CA VAL A 972 17.62 26.65 -54.74
C VAL A 972 18.78 25.68 -54.90
N ARG A 973 19.09 24.90 -53.85
CA ARG A 973 20.26 24.01 -53.81
C ARG A 973 20.01 22.83 -52.87
N THR A 974 20.42 21.63 -53.25
CA THR A 974 20.56 20.51 -52.31
C THR A 974 22.02 20.42 -51.84
N LEU A 975 22.26 20.53 -50.53
CA LEU A 975 23.61 20.47 -49.95
C LEU A 975 23.98 19.03 -49.54
N HIS A 976 23.01 18.24 -49.11
CA HIS A 976 23.18 16.85 -48.72
C HIS A 976 21.84 16.11 -48.79
N ASP A 977 21.84 14.85 -49.19
CA ASP A 977 20.65 13.99 -49.28
C ASP A 977 21.11 12.51 -49.23
N SER A 978 21.35 11.98 -48.02
CA SER A 978 21.82 10.59 -47.85
C SER A 978 21.62 10.05 -46.42
N VAL A 979 21.79 8.74 -46.23
CA VAL A 979 21.74 8.09 -44.91
C VAL A 979 23.06 8.32 -44.16
N VAL A 980 22.97 8.80 -42.91
CA VAL A 980 24.09 9.09 -42.01
C VAL A 980 23.92 8.28 -40.72
N VAL A 981 25.02 7.79 -40.15
CA VAL A 981 25.00 6.80 -39.05
C VAL A 981 24.79 7.43 -37.67
N VAL A 982 25.38 8.57 -37.36
CA VAL A 982 25.20 9.41 -36.15
C VAL A 982 26.38 10.38 -36.14
N GLY A 983 26.23 11.58 -35.59
CA GLY A 983 27.36 12.47 -35.36
C GLY A 983 27.10 13.92 -35.77
N SER A 984 28.18 14.68 -35.91
CA SER A 984 28.11 16.06 -36.38
C SER A 984 28.84 16.20 -37.72
N GLY A 985 28.38 17.14 -38.53
CA GLY A 985 29.00 17.45 -39.80
C GLY A 985 28.84 18.89 -40.19
N ARG A 986 29.60 19.29 -41.20
CA ARG A 986 29.62 20.65 -41.74
C ARG A 986 29.44 20.59 -43.25
N LEU A 987 28.41 21.26 -43.73
CA LEU A 987 28.15 21.48 -45.14
C LEU A 987 28.46 22.94 -45.48
N ALA A 988 28.81 23.22 -46.74
CA ALA A 988 29.07 24.59 -47.18
C ALA A 988 28.19 24.96 -48.37
N TRP A 989 27.70 26.19 -48.37
CA TRP A 989 27.00 26.79 -49.50
C TRP A 989 27.71 28.07 -49.92
N ASP A 990 27.93 28.25 -51.21
CA ASP A 990 28.69 29.34 -51.84
C ASP A 990 27.80 30.31 -52.64
N GLY A 991 26.49 30.29 -52.39
CA GLY A 991 25.54 31.20 -53.02
C GLY A 991 25.33 30.91 -54.51
N VAL A 992 25.37 29.63 -54.91
CA VAL A 992 24.93 29.17 -56.24
C VAL A 992 23.76 28.17 -56.15
N ASP A 993 22.96 28.08 -57.22
CA ASP A 993 21.89 27.09 -57.36
C ASP A 993 22.42 25.70 -57.79
N ASP A 994 21.55 24.70 -57.92
CA ASP A 994 21.92 23.36 -58.42
C ASP A 994 22.47 23.37 -59.86
N GLY A 995 22.18 24.43 -60.63
CA GLY A 995 22.71 24.66 -61.98
C GLY A 995 24.06 25.39 -62.01
N GLY A 996 24.66 25.68 -60.85
CA GLY A 996 25.93 26.39 -60.72
C GLY A 996 25.85 27.90 -60.98
N ARG A 997 24.65 28.48 -61.04
CA ARG A 997 24.46 29.93 -61.24
C ARG A 997 24.41 30.66 -59.92
N ALA A 998 25.08 31.80 -59.88
CA ALA A 998 25.04 32.74 -58.76
C ALA A 998 23.61 33.22 -58.46
N VAL A 999 23.15 33.05 -57.22
CA VAL A 999 21.83 33.56 -56.77
C VAL A 999 21.92 35.00 -56.25
N PRO A 1000 20.88 35.85 -56.37
CA PRO A 1000 20.96 37.25 -55.96
C PRO A 1000 21.20 37.44 -54.45
N SER A 1001 21.78 38.58 -54.04
CA SER A 1001 21.80 38.99 -52.63
C SER A 1001 20.37 39.01 -52.08
N GLY A 1002 20.17 38.44 -50.89
CA GLY A 1002 18.83 38.26 -50.36
C GLY A 1002 18.74 37.24 -49.24
N LEU A 1003 17.50 36.93 -48.88
CA LEU A 1003 17.16 36.01 -47.81
C LEU A 1003 16.91 34.60 -48.33
N TYR A 1004 17.46 33.60 -47.63
CA TYR A 1004 17.29 32.18 -47.93
C TYR A 1004 17.03 31.39 -46.65
N PHE A 1005 16.46 30.19 -46.79
CA PHE A 1005 16.18 29.27 -45.70
C PHE A 1005 16.92 27.96 -45.93
N VAL A 1006 17.75 27.55 -44.98
CA VAL A 1006 18.36 26.23 -44.95
C VAL A 1006 17.46 25.33 -44.13
N GLU A 1007 16.85 24.33 -44.75
CA GLU A 1007 16.07 23.29 -44.10
C GLU A 1007 16.93 22.03 -43.96
N THR A 1008 17.01 21.51 -42.74
CA THR A 1008 17.62 20.23 -42.41
C THR A 1008 16.52 19.29 -41.90
N ARG A 1009 16.36 18.13 -42.55
CA ARG A 1009 15.43 17.08 -42.14
C ARG A 1009 16.19 15.80 -41.83
N ALA A 1010 15.82 15.16 -40.73
CA ALA A 1010 16.26 13.81 -40.40
C ALA A 1010 15.13 13.06 -39.68
N ALA A 1011 14.58 12.02 -40.30
CA ALA A 1011 13.35 11.35 -39.83
C ALA A 1011 12.21 12.37 -39.55
N ASP A 1012 11.73 12.44 -38.31
CA ASP A 1012 10.71 13.36 -37.79
C ASP A 1012 11.28 14.74 -37.37
N LEU A 1013 12.61 14.88 -37.30
CA LEU A 1013 13.30 16.09 -36.87
C LEU A 1013 13.47 17.07 -38.04
N VAL A 1014 12.97 18.30 -37.85
CA VAL A 1014 13.07 19.39 -38.85
C VAL A 1014 13.65 20.65 -38.20
N ALA A 1015 14.74 21.18 -38.77
CA ALA A 1015 15.29 22.47 -38.37
C ALA A 1015 15.41 23.39 -39.58
N VAL A 1016 14.91 24.62 -39.43
CA VAL A 1016 15.04 25.67 -40.44
C VAL A 1016 15.94 26.79 -39.91
N ARG A 1017 16.92 27.23 -40.72
CA ARG A 1017 17.80 28.36 -40.43
C ARG A 1017 17.69 29.42 -41.51
N LYS A 1018 17.35 30.63 -41.07
CA LYS A 1018 17.30 31.83 -41.89
C LYS A 1018 18.72 32.35 -42.15
N VAL A 1019 19.13 32.48 -43.41
CA VAL A 1019 20.48 32.94 -43.81
C VAL A 1019 20.41 34.10 -44.81
N THR A 1020 21.35 35.05 -44.71
CA THR A 1020 21.37 36.28 -45.54
C THR A 1020 22.63 36.34 -46.39
N LEU A 1021 22.49 36.28 -47.71
CA LEU A 1021 23.59 36.44 -48.67
C LEU A 1021 23.78 37.92 -48.99
N LEU A 1022 25.00 38.42 -48.79
CA LEU A 1022 25.44 39.74 -49.23
C LEU A 1022 26.52 39.54 -50.28
N ARG A 1023 26.27 39.93 -51.53
CA ARG A 1023 27.32 40.07 -52.55
C ARG A 1023 27.78 41.51 -52.68
#